data_AF-A0A2I0N5Z2-F1
#
_entry.id   AF-A0A2I0N5Z2-F1
#
_cell.length_a   1.000
_cell.length_b   1.000
_cell.length_c   1.000
_cell.angle_alpha   90.00
_cell.angle_beta   90.00
_cell.angle_gamma   90.00
#
_symmetry.space_group_name_H-M   'P 1'
#
loop_
_entity.id
_entity.type
_entity.pdbx_description
1 polymer ?
#
loop_
_entity_poly.entity_id
_entity_poly.type
_entity_poly.pdbx_seq_one_letter_code
_entity_poly.pdbx_strand_id
1 'polypeptide(L)'
;MILAFALAAVLPYTSAQSAEFQLTADFQKYFPGDGTPFAISINFSGEKETEYKMSVWIYGGKNSTYLSKVWNGTKWLGGTGYYITIITDKDGGWSGIVPMEIIKMPDAGYDYYLKLSVKDCVYQKIYGEGNFSIIPKSDCGWVEGYAERDGIYLSGEVVEAFAGSAVVGGNDRNGAPAGRCISENNGIDENYKEFAGYFRFALPAGNYTIKYSGGAFWNVPVVAGKTAALNNRTFSFIVHNVTAFVSPDCYFDALSSALQSAKESISINIYEFTSPFLYDIVAEMANCNVSVRILAEGSPVGGMKESEKWILNSLASLGCEVRFWKKPKGSVYDHAKYAVIDNRSVVVGSANWGATGVPKDNTFGNREWGIVLRDEKVARGLLDVFEYDWATAEKAKLDAGKEPARTAAHGAYEPSFVPENFNGNFNARLVFSPENSREEIIRLIRSATDTIFVEQLYIYTYWDNKQSPLVSELINASARGVEVRVILNYNKMYESSYAAYDPKSSENVAAYLREHSNHSISVKLFETGEKSIFANVHNKGVIVDNRSVLVSSINWNENSVCNNREVGVIIDSEAAAQYYADAFFRDWDMNKKSAAGAGEDGGIEKQGKMPDMGTAGIVFALLIAMPCASVLGGCGARRARRGRR
;
A
#
# COMPACT_ATOMS: atom_id res chain seq x y z
N MET A 1 -13.20 21.58 -4.58
CA MET A 1 -12.97 21.23 -5.99
C MET A 1 -14.21 21.61 -6.77
N ILE A 2 -14.16 22.69 -7.54
CA ILE A 2 -15.30 23.18 -8.31
C ILE A 2 -14.76 23.37 -9.73
N LEU A 3 -15.32 22.65 -10.69
CA LEU A 3 -14.91 22.66 -12.10
C LEU A 3 -15.79 23.66 -12.83
N ALA A 4 -15.28 24.70 -13.46
CA ALA A 4 -16.13 25.59 -14.25
C ALA A 4 -16.29 25.04 -15.69
N PHE A 5 -17.52 24.99 -16.23
CA PHE A 5 -17.77 24.67 -17.64
C PHE A 5 -18.83 25.63 -18.18
N ALA A 6 -18.48 26.36 -19.23
CA ALA A 6 -19.41 27.26 -19.93
C ALA A 6 -20.21 26.51 -21.01
N LEU A 7 -21.44 26.97 -21.25
CA LEU A 7 -22.19 26.68 -22.47
C LEU A 7 -22.55 27.99 -23.18
N ALA A 8 -22.22 28.01 -24.48
CA ALA A 8 -22.63 28.94 -25.55
C ALA A 8 -22.14 30.40 -25.46
N ALA A 9 -21.05 30.68 -26.17
CA ALA A 9 -20.84 31.96 -26.84
C ALA A 9 -20.88 31.68 -28.35
N VAL A 10 -21.90 32.16 -29.05
CA VAL A 10 -21.87 32.24 -30.52
C VAL A 10 -21.33 33.63 -30.82
N LEU A 11 -20.10 33.71 -31.33
CA LEU A 11 -19.38 34.97 -31.54
C LEU A 11 -19.47 35.36 -33.02
N PRO A 12 -20.36 36.28 -33.43
CA PRO A 12 -20.36 36.78 -34.79
C PRO A 12 -19.20 37.75 -35.04
N TYR A 13 -18.64 37.71 -36.25
CA TYR A 13 -17.55 38.56 -36.73
C TYR A 13 -17.97 40.04 -36.83
N THR A 14 -17.93 40.81 -35.72
CA THR A 14 -18.09 42.29 -35.77
C THR A 14 -17.25 43.04 -34.73
N SER A 15 -17.05 44.33 -34.97
CA SER A 15 -15.92 45.16 -34.51
C SER A 15 -15.77 45.40 -32.99
N ALA A 16 -14.50 45.32 -32.55
CA ALA A 16 -13.85 46.02 -31.43
C ALA A 16 -14.63 46.38 -30.16
N GLN A 17 -14.96 45.37 -29.33
CA GLN A 17 -15.10 45.52 -27.87
C GLN A 17 -14.58 44.26 -27.17
N SER A 18 -13.83 44.41 -26.06
CA SER A 18 -13.45 43.27 -25.22
C SER A 18 -14.67 42.72 -24.51
N ALA A 19 -14.97 41.42 -24.67
CA ALA A 19 -15.98 40.77 -23.86
C ALA A 19 -15.42 40.56 -22.44
N GLU A 20 -16.14 41.10 -21.47
CA GLU A 20 -15.82 40.99 -20.04
C GLU A 20 -16.97 40.26 -19.37
N PHE A 21 -16.67 39.14 -18.72
CA PHE A 21 -17.69 38.34 -18.05
C PHE A 21 -17.56 38.48 -16.54
N GLN A 22 -18.53 39.14 -15.90
CA GLN A 22 -18.47 39.40 -14.47
C GLN A 22 -18.51 38.08 -13.67
N LEU A 23 -17.50 37.89 -12.86
CA LEU A 23 -17.43 36.87 -11.83
C LEU A 23 -18.16 37.42 -10.61
N THR A 24 -19.16 36.69 -10.10
CA THR A 24 -19.96 37.14 -8.96
C THR A 24 -19.11 37.25 -7.68
N ALA A 25 -19.58 38.04 -6.71
CA ALA A 25 -18.93 38.31 -5.42
C ALA A 25 -18.52 37.05 -4.60
N ASP A 26 -19.00 35.87 -4.99
CA ASP A 26 -18.67 34.59 -4.39
C ASP A 26 -17.41 33.93 -4.96
N PHE A 27 -16.60 34.60 -5.80
CA PHE A 27 -15.41 33.99 -6.40
C PHE A 27 -14.48 33.30 -5.38
N GLN A 28 -14.25 33.92 -4.21
CA GLN A 28 -13.43 33.34 -3.12
C GLN A 28 -14.04 32.07 -2.50
N LYS A 29 -15.33 31.80 -2.68
CA LYS A 29 -16.00 30.56 -2.24
C LYS A 29 -15.58 29.37 -3.10
N TYR A 30 -15.21 29.62 -4.35
CA TYR A 30 -14.99 28.59 -5.36
C TYR A 30 -13.51 28.24 -5.56
N PHE A 31 -12.60 29.19 -5.30
CA PHE A 31 -11.15 29.03 -5.45
C PHE A 31 -10.47 29.19 -4.08
N PRO A 32 -9.76 28.16 -3.56
CA PRO A 32 -9.22 28.19 -2.18
C PRO A 32 -7.91 28.96 -1.99
N GLY A 33 -7.22 29.40 -3.05
CA GLY A 33 -5.94 30.10 -2.91
C GLY A 33 -5.17 30.38 -4.21
N ASP A 34 -4.02 31.05 -4.09
CA ASP A 34 -3.07 31.24 -5.20
C ASP A 34 -2.59 29.86 -5.71
N GLY A 35 -2.35 29.77 -7.01
CA GLY A 35 -2.05 28.52 -7.70
C GLY A 35 -3.25 27.59 -7.84
N THR A 36 -4.48 28.05 -7.54
CA THR A 36 -5.69 27.25 -7.77
C THR A 36 -5.92 27.10 -9.27
N PRO A 37 -5.90 25.87 -9.78
CA PRO A 37 -6.25 25.61 -11.17
C PRO A 37 -7.76 25.51 -11.38
N PHE A 38 -8.18 25.76 -12.61
CA PHE A 38 -9.54 25.52 -13.07
C PHE A 38 -9.54 25.33 -14.58
N ALA A 39 -10.64 24.82 -15.12
CA ALA A 39 -10.82 24.72 -16.56
C ALA A 39 -11.99 25.61 -16.95
N ILE A 40 -12.00 26.03 -18.22
CA ILE A 40 -13.16 26.64 -18.85
C ILE A 40 -13.44 25.93 -20.17
N SER A 41 -14.70 25.72 -20.48
CA SER A 41 -15.12 25.28 -21.81
C SER A 41 -15.33 26.52 -22.68
N ILE A 42 -14.89 26.49 -23.93
CA ILE A 42 -15.06 27.58 -24.88
C ILE A 42 -15.58 27.01 -26.18
N ASN A 43 -16.66 27.61 -26.68
CA ASN A 43 -17.11 27.45 -28.05
C ASN A 43 -16.76 28.73 -28.80
N PHE A 44 -16.12 28.59 -29.94
CA PHE A 44 -15.68 29.68 -30.80
C PHE A 44 -16.20 29.42 -32.22
N SER A 45 -16.51 30.48 -32.95
CA SER A 45 -16.84 30.42 -34.36
C SER A 45 -16.04 31.46 -35.12
N GLY A 46 -15.42 31.05 -36.22
CA GLY A 46 -14.59 31.88 -37.07
C GLY A 46 -14.65 31.40 -38.53
N GLU A 47 -13.67 31.84 -39.32
CA GLU A 47 -13.44 31.33 -40.67
C GLU A 47 -13.18 29.82 -40.62
N LYS A 48 -13.61 29.11 -41.65
CA LYS A 48 -13.49 27.65 -41.73
C LYS A 48 -12.03 27.24 -41.80
N GLU A 49 -11.68 26.16 -41.10
CA GLU A 49 -10.35 25.54 -41.19
C GLU A 49 -9.18 26.52 -40.98
N THR A 50 -9.38 27.52 -40.12
CA THR A 50 -8.47 28.64 -39.93
C THR A 50 -7.80 28.58 -38.56
N GLU A 51 -6.50 28.87 -38.52
CA GLU A 51 -5.73 28.93 -37.28
C GLU A 51 -5.94 30.29 -36.58
N TYR A 52 -6.31 30.23 -35.30
CA TYR A 52 -6.41 31.40 -34.44
C TYR A 52 -5.49 31.29 -33.22
N LYS A 53 -5.04 32.46 -32.77
CA LYS A 53 -4.35 32.64 -31.49
C LYS A 53 -5.35 33.14 -30.45
N MET A 54 -5.68 32.28 -29.48
CA MET A 54 -6.64 32.55 -28.40
C MET A 54 -5.91 32.82 -27.08
N SER A 55 -6.32 33.83 -26.34
CA SER A 55 -5.81 34.18 -25.01
C SER A 55 -6.98 34.35 -24.05
N VAL A 56 -6.84 33.83 -22.83
CA VAL A 56 -7.87 33.92 -21.79
C VAL A 56 -7.23 34.32 -20.46
N TRP A 57 -7.84 35.24 -19.72
CA TRP A 57 -7.32 35.65 -18.42
C TRP A 57 -8.38 36.25 -17.51
N ILE A 58 -8.16 36.21 -16.19
CA ILE A 58 -8.94 36.93 -15.20
C ILE A 58 -8.35 38.33 -15.00
N TYR A 59 -9.23 39.33 -15.00
CA TYR A 59 -8.93 40.75 -14.90
C TYR A 59 -9.90 41.45 -13.94
N GLY A 60 -9.43 42.40 -13.12
CA GLY A 60 -10.27 43.15 -12.17
C GLY A 60 -9.54 43.53 -10.89
N GLY A 61 -10.27 44.01 -9.89
CA GLY A 61 -9.71 44.37 -8.58
C GLY A 61 -9.02 45.74 -8.50
N LYS A 62 -8.34 45.99 -7.36
CA LYS A 62 -7.77 47.31 -7.00
C LYS A 62 -6.67 47.82 -7.95
N ASN A 63 -5.92 46.92 -8.61
CA ASN A 63 -4.72 47.25 -9.40
C ASN A 63 -4.73 46.68 -10.83
N SER A 64 -5.85 46.14 -11.33
CA SER A 64 -5.99 45.64 -12.72
C SER A 64 -4.90 44.66 -13.18
N THR A 65 -4.44 43.76 -12.30
CA THR A 65 -3.36 42.80 -12.60
C THR A 65 -3.88 41.52 -13.26
N TYR A 66 -3.04 40.85 -14.06
CA TYR A 66 -3.32 39.48 -14.56
C TYR A 66 -3.37 38.51 -13.38
N LEU A 67 -4.56 37.98 -13.09
CA LEU A 67 -4.76 37.06 -11.98
C LEU A 67 -4.70 35.60 -12.39
N SER A 68 -4.43 35.29 -13.65
CA SER A 68 -4.40 33.90 -14.13
C SER A 68 -3.38 33.60 -15.24
N LYS A 69 -3.00 32.32 -15.36
CA LYS A 69 -2.25 31.72 -16.47
C LYS A 69 -3.13 30.77 -17.28
N VAL A 70 -2.71 30.44 -18.51
CA VAL A 70 -3.33 29.43 -19.38
C VAL A 70 -2.31 28.36 -19.74
N TRP A 71 -2.74 27.10 -19.85
CA TRP A 71 -1.91 25.99 -20.32
C TRP A 71 -1.96 25.88 -21.85
N ASN A 72 -0.80 25.74 -22.51
CA ASN A 72 -0.73 25.60 -23.97
C ASN A 72 -0.45 24.17 -24.46
N GLY A 73 -0.49 23.18 -23.58
CA GLY A 73 -0.09 21.80 -23.86
C GLY A 73 1.34 21.46 -23.41
N THR A 74 2.19 22.46 -23.10
CA THR A 74 3.59 22.24 -22.70
C THR A 74 4.04 23.02 -21.47
N LYS A 75 3.50 24.22 -21.24
CA LYS A 75 3.81 25.06 -20.07
C LYS A 75 2.68 26.04 -19.76
N TRP A 76 2.66 26.54 -18.52
CA TRP A 76 1.77 27.63 -18.11
C TRP A 76 2.26 28.97 -18.62
N LEU A 77 1.35 29.77 -19.13
CA LEU A 77 1.63 31.05 -19.77
C LEU A 77 0.88 32.20 -19.06
N GLY A 78 1.56 33.26 -18.63
CA GLY A 78 0.91 34.39 -17.91
C GLY A 78 1.49 35.77 -18.23
N GLY A 79 0.62 36.77 -18.41
CA GLY A 79 0.95 38.16 -18.77
C GLY A 79 0.40 38.59 -20.14
N THR A 80 0.88 39.70 -20.72
CA THR A 80 0.53 40.12 -22.09
C THR A 80 1.28 39.29 -23.13
N GLY A 81 0.56 38.62 -24.06
CA GLY A 81 1.16 38.02 -25.26
C GLY A 81 1.14 36.49 -25.35
N TYR A 82 0.38 35.81 -24.49
CA TYR A 82 0.31 34.36 -24.46
C TYR A 82 -0.96 33.84 -25.12
N TYR A 83 -0.79 33.06 -26.17
CA TYR A 83 -1.89 32.51 -26.94
C TYR A 83 -1.78 31.00 -27.04
N ILE A 84 -2.89 30.31 -26.85
CA ILE A 84 -3.07 28.94 -27.34
C ILE A 84 -3.45 29.00 -28.81
N THR A 85 -3.07 27.98 -29.55
CA THR A 85 -3.42 27.86 -30.97
C THR A 85 -4.66 26.99 -31.07
N ILE A 86 -5.70 27.51 -31.73
CA ILE A 86 -6.93 26.77 -32.03
C ILE A 86 -7.12 26.75 -33.55
N ILE A 87 -7.73 25.69 -34.06
CA ILE A 87 -8.05 25.56 -35.49
C ILE A 87 -9.53 25.24 -35.57
N THR A 88 -10.29 26.09 -36.27
CA THR A 88 -11.71 25.86 -36.52
C THR A 88 -11.92 24.68 -37.47
N ASP A 89 -13.07 24.02 -37.37
CA ASP A 89 -13.48 22.92 -38.24
C ASP A 89 -14.00 23.43 -39.60
N LYS A 90 -14.46 22.48 -40.43
CA LYS A 90 -15.07 22.72 -41.75
C LYS A 90 -16.33 23.60 -41.72
N ASP A 91 -16.95 23.74 -40.57
CA ASP A 91 -18.15 24.53 -40.34
C ASP A 91 -17.80 25.88 -39.67
N GLY A 92 -16.52 26.15 -39.44
CA GLY A 92 -16.01 27.36 -38.80
C GLY A 92 -16.10 27.30 -37.28
N GLY A 93 -16.46 26.15 -36.70
CA GLY A 93 -16.59 25.96 -35.27
C GLY A 93 -15.30 25.50 -34.61
N TRP A 94 -15.06 25.91 -33.37
CA TRP A 94 -14.12 25.26 -32.48
C TRP A 94 -14.77 25.11 -31.13
N SER A 95 -14.57 23.96 -30.48
CA SER A 95 -15.03 23.72 -29.11
C SER A 95 -13.94 23.01 -28.35
N GLY A 96 -13.56 23.54 -27.20
CA GLY A 96 -12.47 22.98 -26.43
C GLY A 96 -12.41 23.49 -25.00
N ILE A 97 -11.71 22.73 -24.17
CA ILE A 97 -11.45 23.09 -22.78
C ILE A 97 -10.10 23.80 -22.71
N VAL A 98 -10.07 24.93 -22.02
CA VAL A 98 -8.85 25.71 -21.75
C VAL A 98 -8.52 25.62 -20.26
N PRO A 99 -7.43 24.93 -19.87
CA PRO A 99 -6.97 24.92 -18.49
C PRO A 99 -6.35 26.27 -18.10
N MET A 100 -6.70 26.74 -16.91
CA MET A 100 -6.28 28.00 -16.31
C MET A 100 -5.76 27.81 -14.88
N GLU A 101 -4.94 28.74 -14.39
CA GLU A 101 -4.42 28.77 -13.01
C GLU A 101 -4.56 30.17 -12.44
N ILE A 102 -5.07 30.32 -11.22
CA ILE A 102 -5.07 31.58 -10.47
C ILE A 102 -3.64 31.90 -10.02
N ILE A 103 -3.05 32.97 -10.52
CA ILE A 103 -1.72 33.46 -10.08
C ILE A 103 -1.84 34.09 -8.70
N LYS A 104 -2.91 34.86 -8.50
CA LYS A 104 -3.15 35.64 -7.29
C LYS A 104 -4.64 35.73 -7.05
N MET A 105 -5.05 35.47 -5.81
CA MET A 105 -6.44 35.49 -5.40
C MET A 105 -7.01 36.91 -5.50
N PRO A 106 -8.22 37.03 -6.05
CA PRO A 106 -9.00 38.26 -6.00
C PRO A 106 -9.17 38.80 -4.58
N ASP A 107 -8.88 40.09 -4.37
CA ASP A 107 -9.23 40.82 -3.13
C ASP A 107 -10.75 40.91 -2.99
N ALA A 108 -11.26 40.76 -1.76
CA ALA A 108 -12.70 40.85 -1.48
C ALA A 108 -13.25 42.26 -1.75
N GLY A 109 -14.53 42.34 -2.14
CA GLY A 109 -15.24 43.61 -2.33
C GLY A 109 -14.98 44.32 -3.65
N TYR A 110 -14.38 43.63 -4.64
CA TYR A 110 -14.18 44.14 -5.99
C TYR A 110 -14.81 43.21 -7.03
N ASP A 111 -15.16 43.76 -8.19
CA ASP A 111 -15.58 42.99 -9.35
C ASP A 111 -14.39 42.44 -10.13
N TYR A 112 -14.53 41.20 -10.58
CA TYR A 112 -13.56 40.50 -11.42
C TYR A 112 -14.23 39.98 -12.66
N TYR A 113 -13.48 39.84 -13.74
CA TYR A 113 -13.98 39.49 -15.05
C TYR A 113 -13.09 38.44 -15.71
N LEU A 114 -13.67 37.45 -16.39
CA LEU A 114 -12.91 36.65 -17.34
C LEU A 114 -12.90 37.37 -18.69
N LYS A 115 -11.72 37.50 -19.29
CA LYS A 115 -11.50 38.09 -20.61
C LYS A 115 -11.00 37.02 -21.58
N LEU A 116 -11.59 37.00 -22.76
CA LEU A 116 -11.20 36.17 -23.90
C LEU A 116 -10.79 37.08 -25.07
N SER A 117 -9.68 36.75 -25.73
CA SER A 117 -9.23 37.42 -26.95
C SER A 117 -8.80 36.39 -27.98
N VAL A 118 -9.31 36.50 -29.21
CA VAL A 118 -8.91 35.65 -30.33
C VAL A 118 -8.37 36.53 -31.46
N LYS A 119 -7.27 36.09 -32.08
CA LYS A 119 -6.60 36.80 -33.17
C LYS A 119 -6.32 35.85 -34.32
N ASP A 120 -6.64 36.29 -35.53
CA ASP A 120 -6.18 35.63 -36.75
C ASP A 120 -4.70 35.97 -37.01
N CYS A 121 -4.01 35.10 -37.76
CA CYS A 121 -2.64 35.24 -38.22
C CYS A 121 -2.37 36.48 -39.12
N VAL A 122 -3.43 37.18 -39.56
CA VAL A 122 -3.37 38.39 -40.42
C VAL A 122 -3.71 39.71 -39.68
N TYR A 123 -3.58 39.77 -38.35
CA TYR A 123 -3.71 40.99 -37.53
C TYR A 123 -5.09 41.67 -37.47
N GLN A 124 -6.19 41.04 -37.88
CA GLN A 124 -7.54 41.49 -37.51
C GLN A 124 -8.00 40.85 -36.18
N LYS A 125 -8.50 41.68 -35.24
CA LYS A 125 -9.02 41.25 -33.93
C LYS A 125 -10.54 41.08 -34.01
N ILE A 126 -11.05 39.92 -33.60
CA ILE A 126 -12.49 39.55 -33.65
C ILE A 126 -12.97 39.27 -32.22
N TYR A 127 -14.22 39.63 -31.88
CA TYR A 127 -14.77 39.60 -30.50
C TYR A 127 -16.24 39.16 -30.44
N GLY A 128 -16.71 38.73 -29.25
CA GLY A 128 -18.14 38.59 -28.89
C GLY A 128 -18.36 38.06 -27.46
N GLU A 129 -19.62 37.85 -27.05
CA GLU A 129 -20.07 37.57 -25.67
C GLU A 129 -20.72 36.17 -25.47
N GLY A 130 -20.68 35.61 -24.24
CA GLY A 130 -21.39 34.40 -23.78
C GLY A 130 -21.53 34.29 -22.25
N ASN A 131 -22.25 33.28 -21.72
CA ASN A 131 -22.46 33.13 -20.26
C ASN A 131 -21.56 32.04 -19.66
N PHE A 132 -21.13 32.20 -18.40
CA PHE A 132 -20.41 31.17 -17.64
C PHE A 132 -21.36 30.30 -16.82
N SER A 133 -21.00 29.02 -16.70
CA SER A 133 -21.58 28.13 -15.70
C SER A 133 -20.45 27.45 -14.92
N ILE A 134 -20.67 27.27 -13.62
CA ILE A 134 -19.73 26.60 -12.72
C ILE A 134 -20.33 25.23 -12.41
N ILE A 135 -19.62 24.13 -12.71
CA ILE A 135 -20.00 22.78 -12.28
C ILE A 135 -19.61 22.63 -10.81
N PRO A 136 -20.58 22.48 -9.89
CA PRO A 136 -20.29 22.30 -8.49
C PRO A 136 -19.55 20.98 -8.22
N LYS A 137 -18.85 20.91 -7.08
CA LYS A 137 -18.20 19.68 -6.59
C LYS A 137 -19.15 18.47 -6.59
N SER A 138 -20.42 18.71 -6.29
CA SER A 138 -21.46 17.68 -6.20
C SER A 138 -21.65 16.91 -7.50
N ASP A 139 -21.29 17.50 -8.63
CA ASP A 139 -21.62 16.99 -9.97
C ASP A 139 -20.40 16.33 -10.63
N CYS A 140 -19.30 16.19 -9.87
CA CYS A 140 -18.04 15.59 -10.30
C CYS A 140 -17.78 14.26 -9.61
N GLY A 141 -17.12 13.33 -10.30
CA GLY A 141 -16.56 12.10 -9.72
C GLY A 141 -15.03 12.11 -9.80
N TRP A 142 -14.38 11.22 -9.06
CA TRP A 142 -12.93 11.02 -9.09
C TRP A 142 -12.57 9.93 -10.08
N VAL A 143 -11.42 10.08 -10.72
CA VAL A 143 -10.73 9.01 -11.45
C VAL A 143 -9.37 8.82 -10.81
N GLU A 144 -9.01 7.59 -10.51
CA GLU A 144 -7.69 7.24 -9.99
C GLU A 144 -7.16 5.96 -10.60
N GLY A 145 -5.83 5.81 -10.65
CA GLY A 145 -5.19 4.65 -11.21
C GLY A 145 -3.67 4.75 -11.16
N TYR A 146 -3.02 3.85 -11.89
CA TYR A 146 -1.57 3.81 -12.04
C TYR A 146 -1.23 3.75 -13.53
N ALA A 147 -0.36 4.64 -13.99
CA ALA A 147 0.26 4.54 -15.30
C ALA A 147 1.23 3.36 -15.27
N GLU A 148 0.88 2.28 -15.98
CA GLU A 148 1.67 1.06 -16.06
C GLU A 148 1.77 0.54 -17.49
N ARG A 149 2.92 -0.01 -17.88
CA ARG A 149 3.14 -0.74 -19.14
C ARG A 149 3.58 -2.16 -18.81
N ASP A 150 2.79 -3.16 -19.22
CA ASP A 150 3.07 -4.58 -18.97
C ASP A 150 3.34 -4.92 -17.50
N GLY A 151 2.60 -4.26 -16.58
CA GLY A 151 2.76 -4.40 -15.13
C GLY A 151 3.89 -3.57 -14.50
N ILE A 152 4.59 -2.73 -15.30
CA ILE A 152 5.65 -1.84 -14.84
C ILE A 152 5.09 -0.44 -14.62
N TYR A 153 5.18 0.10 -13.40
CA TYR A 153 4.73 1.48 -13.13
C TYR A 153 5.70 2.51 -13.65
N LEU A 154 5.16 3.50 -14.33
CA LEU A 154 5.94 4.53 -14.98
C LEU A 154 5.97 5.78 -14.11
N SER A 155 7.15 6.16 -13.63
CA SER A 155 7.34 7.44 -12.96
C SER A 155 7.51 8.56 -14.00
N GLY A 156 6.77 9.66 -13.83
CA GLY A 156 6.91 10.83 -14.71
C GLY A 156 6.22 10.74 -16.08
N GLU A 157 5.18 9.91 -16.22
CA GLU A 157 4.34 9.92 -17.42
C GLU A 157 3.20 10.92 -17.32
N VAL A 158 2.87 11.55 -18.45
CA VAL A 158 1.69 12.42 -18.60
C VAL A 158 0.49 11.51 -18.83
N VAL A 159 -0.45 11.49 -17.89
CA VAL A 159 -1.78 10.89 -17.95
C VAL A 159 -2.76 11.97 -18.38
N GLU A 160 -3.61 11.68 -19.34
CA GLU A 160 -4.58 12.59 -19.94
C GLU A 160 -5.97 11.96 -19.97
N ALA A 161 -7.00 12.75 -19.69
CA ALA A 161 -8.40 12.39 -19.86
C ALA A 161 -8.95 13.02 -21.14
N PHE A 162 -9.80 12.29 -21.86
CA PHE A 162 -10.39 12.73 -23.13
C PHE A 162 -11.92 12.61 -23.09
N ALA A 163 -12.62 13.61 -23.60
CA ALA A 163 -14.02 13.53 -23.99
C ALA A 163 -14.09 13.67 -25.52
N GLY A 164 -14.18 12.54 -26.23
CA GLY A 164 -13.96 12.51 -27.68
C GLY A 164 -12.50 12.80 -28.02
N SER A 165 -12.23 13.80 -28.86
CA SER A 165 -10.87 14.23 -29.25
C SER A 165 -10.26 15.31 -28.35
N ALA A 166 -11.03 15.87 -27.41
CA ALA A 166 -10.58 16.96 -26.56
C ALA A 166 -9.96 16.43 -25.26
N VAL A 167 -8.77 16.92 -24.90
CA VAL A 167 -8.16 16.69 -23.57
C VAL A 167 -8.93 17.50 -22.52
N VAL A 168 -9.34 16.85 -21.44
CA VAL A 168 -10.17 17.42 -20.38
C VAL A 168 -9.50 17.41 -18.99
N GLY A 169 -8.29 16.82 -18.86
CA GLY A 169 -7.46 16.82 -17.64
C GLY A 169 -6.17 16.00 -17.77
N GLY A 170 -5.15 16.20 -16.90
CA GLY A 170 -3.91 15.39 -16.88
C GLY A 170 -2.82 15.75 -15.82
N ASN A 171 -1.63 15.10 -15.83
CA ASN A 171 -0.43 15.38 -14.95
C ASN A 171 0.88 15.66 -15.76
N ASP A 172 2.00 16.12 -15.14
CA ASP A 172 3.30 16.36 -15.83
C ASP A 172 4.38 15.28 -15.67
N ARG A 173 5.46 15.47 -16.45
CA ARG A 173 6.61 14.56 -16.60
C ARG A 173 7.49 14.34 -15.37
N ASN A 174 7.34 15.12 -14.30
CA ASN A 174 8.14 15.00 -13.08
C ASN A 174 7.33 14.47 -11.90
N GLY A 175 6.11 13.96 -12.14
CA GLY A 175 5.15 13.70 -11.07
C GLY A 175 4.65 14.99 -10.39
N ALA A 176 5.03 16.16 -10.91
CA ALA A 176 4.38 17.42 -10.59
C ALA A 176 3.16 17.58 -11.53
N PRO A 177 2.12 18.34 -11.17
CA PRO A 177 0.93 18.43 -12.03
C PRO A 177 1.11 19.42 -13.21
N ALA A 178 1.06 18.97 -14.47
CA ALA A 178 0.79 19.83 -15.64
C ALA A 178 -0.71 19.95 -15.77
N GLY A 179 -1.23 21.10 -15.36
CA GLY A 179 -2.58 21.14 -14.85
C GLY A 179 -2.54 20.65 -13.41
N ARG A 180 -2.37 21.53 -12.42
CA ARG A 180 -2.96 21.19 -11.13
C ARG A 180 -4.42 20.90 -11.48
N CYS A 181 -4.90 19.72 -11.22
CA CYS A 181 -6.30 19.44 -10.95
C CYS A 181 -6.26 18.43 -9.82
N ILE A 182 -5.74 18.97 -8.70
CA ILE A 182 -5.96 18.58 -7.32
C ILE A 182 -5.26 17.30 -6.89
N SER A 183 -3.97 17.45 -6.63
CA SER A 183 -3.48 17.24 -5.28
C SER A 183 -2.82 18.53 -4.75
N GLU A 184 -3.21 18.90 -3.52
CA GLU A 184 -2.48 19.77 -2.59
C GLU A 184 -2.22 21.24 -2.98
N ASN A 185 -3.18 22.13 -2.65
CA ASN A 185 -2.86 23.37 -1.90
C ASN A 185 -4.11 24.03 -1.29
N ASN A 186 -4.90 23.28 -0.52
CA ASN A 186 -6.06 23.78 0.22
C ASN A 186 -5.89 23.66 1.76
N GLY A 187 -4.69 23.38 2.25
CA GLY A 187 -4.43 23.20 3.70
C GLY A 187 -5.10 21.96 4.30
N ILE A 188 -5.58 21.03 3.47
CA ILE A 188 -6.12 19.73 3.88
C ILE A 188 -5.09 18.67 3.52
N ASP A 189 -4.55 17.98 4.52
CA ASP A 189 -3.71 16.79 4.34
C ASP A 189 -4.63 15.60 4.00
N GLU A 190 -4.66 15.19 2.73
CA GLU A 190 -5.52 14.12 2.24
C GLU A 190 -4.82 12.74 2.22
N ASN A 191 -3.62 12.61 2.82
CA ASN A 191 -2.81 11.38 2.85
C ASN A 191 -2.55 10.78 1.44
N TYR A 192 -1.88 11.53 0.55
CA TYR A 192 -1.54 11.02 -0.77
C TYR A 192 -0.55 9.84 -0.72
N LYS A 193 -0.76 8.89 -1.63
CA LYS A 193 0.04 7.69 -1.82
C LYS A 193 1.21 8.02 -2.77
N GLU A 194 2.40 8.31 -2.25
CA GLU A 194 3.62 8.64 -3.04
C GLU A 194 4.22 7.40 -3.75
N PHE A 195 3.59 6.93 -4.83
CA PHE A 195 4.11 5.77 -5.59
C PHE A 195 4.28 6.08 -7.07
N ALA A 196 5.25 5.42 -7.70
CA ALA A 196 5.47 5.49 -9.14
C ALA A 196 4.17 5.18 -9.91
N GLY A 197 3.88 5.98 -10.94
CA GLY A 197 2.71 5.83 -11.81
C GLY A 197 1.37 6.27 -11.24
N TYR A 198 1.24 6.56 -9.95
CA TYR A 198 -0.07 6.92 -9.38
C TYR A 198 -0.61 8.24 -9.97
N PHE A 199 -1.89 8.23 -10.34
CA PHE A 199 -2.62 9.43 -10.73
C PHE A 199 -4.00 9.47 -10.09
N ARG A 200 -4.47 10.67 -9.76
CA ARG A 200 -5.84 10.94 -9.33
C ARG A 200 -6.25 12.34 -9.73
N PHE A 201 -7.41 12.48 -10.37
CA PHE A 201 -8.00 13.76 -10.75
C PHE A 201 -9.52 13.64 -10.80
N ALA A 202 -10.26 14.73 -10.57
CA ALA A 202 -11.71 14.72 -10.69
C ALA A 202 -12.18 15.20 -12.06
N LEU A 203 -13.26 14.61 -12.54
CA LEU A 203 -13.94 14.93 -13.79
C LEU A 203 -15.44 15.13 -13.52
N PRO A 204 -16.16 15.92 -14.34
CA PRO A 204 -17.62 15.93 -14.31
C PRO A 204 -18.19 14.53 -14.55
N ALA A 205 -19.45 14.30 -14.14
CA ALA A 205 -20.14 13.07 -14.51
C ALA A 205 -20.23 12.95 -16.05
N GLY A 206 -19.80 11.82 -16.61
CA GLY A 206 -19.68 11.64 -18.06
C GLY A 206 -18.83 10.43 -18.43
N ASN A 207 -18.68 10.17 -19.73
CA ASN A 207 -17.83 9.09 -20.22
C ASN A 207 -16.53 9.66 -20.80
N TYR A 208 -15.39 9.12 -20.37
CA TYR A 208 -14.08 9.61 -20.74
C TYR A 208 -13.17 8.50 -21.23
N THR A 209 -12.18 8.83 -22.04
CA THR A 209 -11.06 7.96 -22.35
C THR A 209 -9.82 8.45 -21.61
N ILE A 210 -9.15 7.60 -20.82
CA ILE A 210 -7.91 7.95 -20.12
C ILE A 210 -6.73 7.32 -20.84
N LYS A 211 -5.62 8.07 -20.98
CA LYS A 211 -4.40 7.69 -21.71
C LYS A 211 -3.16 8.15 -20.95
N TYR A 212 -1.99 7.56 -21.18
CA TYR A 212 -0.72 8.19 -20.83
C TYR A 212 0.34 8.03 -21.93
N SER A 213 1.46 8.78 -21.87
CA SER A 213 2.49 8.73 -22.92
C SER A 213 3.11 7.32 -23.09
N GLY A 214 2.71 6.65 -24.17
CA GLY A 214 3.24 5.34 -24.56
C GLY A 214 2.48 4.12 -24.02
N GLY A 215 1.23 4.26 -23.58
CA GLY A 215 0.42 3.08 -23.25
C GLY A 215 -1.06 3.33 -22.99
N ALA A 216 -1.68 2.36 -22.31
CA ALA A 216 -3.08 1.91 -22.35
C ALA A 216 -4.19 2.97 -22.45
N PHE A 217 -5.33 2.54 -23.01
CA PHE A 217 -6.55 3.33 -23.19
C PHE A 217 -7.66 2.73 -22.32
N TRP A 218 -8.25 3.53 -21.43
CA TRP A 218 -9.38 3.12 -20.62
C TRP A 218 -10.62 3.94 -20.94
N ASN A 219 -11.76 3.28 -21.10
CA ASN A 219 -13.05 3.96 -21.16
C ASN A 219 -13.67 3.98 -19.76
N VAL A 220 -13.97 5.17 -19.26
CA VAL A 220 -14.24 5.42 -17.84
C VAL A 220 -15.55 6.20 -17.70
N PRO A 221 -16.62 5.56 -17.20
CA PRO A 221 -17.81 6.27 -16.78
C PRO A 221 -17.55 6.92 -15.42
N VAL A 222 -17.56 8.24 -15.39
CA VAL A 222 -17.46 9.06 -14.17
C VAL A 222 -18.86 9.35 -13.68
N VAL A 223 -19.09 9.06 -12.40
CA VAL A 223 -20.37 9.33 -11.73
C VAL A 223 -20.12 10.35 -10.62
N ALA A 224 -20.98 11.37 -10.57
CA ALA A 224 -20.98 12.39 -9.54
C ALA A 224 -20.89 11.78 -8.12
N GLY A 225 -19.95 12.28 -7.31
CA GLY A 225 -19.70 11.84 -5.94
C GLY A 225 -19.03 10.47 -5.78
N LYS A 226 -18.71 9.75 -6.87
CA LYS A 226 -18.04 8.43 -6.82
C LYS A 226 -16.61 8.50 -7.32
N THR A 227 -15.81 7.49 -6.98
CA THR A 227 -14.47 7.28 -7.54
C THR A 227 -14.49 6.11 -8.52
N ALA A 228 -13.98 6.32 -9.73
CA ALA A 228 -13.68 5.30 -10.72
C ALA A 228 -12.19 4.93 -10.61
N ALA A 229 -11.90 3.77 -10.03
CA ALA A 229 -10.55 3.21 -9.97
C ALA A 229 -10.27 2.40 -11.25
N LEU A 230 -9.24 2.79 -11.99
CA LEU A 230 -8.95 2.22 -13.31
C LEU A 230 -8.18 0.92 -13.25
N ASN A 231 -7.22 0.88 -12.33
CA ASN A 231 -6.41 -0.29 -12.07
C ASN A 231 -6.39 -0.44 -10.54
N ASN A 232 -7.25 -1.29 -9.98
CA ASN A 232 -6.91 -1.84 -8.67
C ASN A 232 -5.54 -2.51 -8.86
N ARG A 233 -4.53 -2.12 -8.09
CA ARG A 233 -3.19 -2.70 -8.09
C ARG A 233 -3.25 -4.23 -8.07
N THR A 234 -3.33 -4.84 -9.23
CA THR A 234 -3.45 -6.29 -9.36
C THR A 234 -2.21 -6.71 -10.13
N PHE A 235 -1.09 -6.89 -9.42
CA PHE A 235 0.16 -7.35 -9.99
C PHE A 235 0.03 -8.82 -10.40
N SER A 236 -0.63 -9.08 -11.53
CA SER A 236 -1.01 -10.43 -11.93
C SER A 236 0.00 -11.00 -12.93
N PHE A 237 0.51 -12.19 -12.65
CA PHE A 237 1.54 -12.86 -13.44
C PHE A 237 1.12 -14.30 -13.72
N ILE A 238 1.64 -14.86 -14.80
CA ILE A 238 1.66 -16.31 -14.99
C ILE A 238 3.01 -16.80 -14.47
N VAL A 239 2.99 -17.69 -13.47
CA VAL A 239 4.18 -18.28 -12.87
C VAL A 239 4.26 -19.74 -13.26
N HIS A 240 5.48 -20.18 -13.58
CA HIS A 240 5.70 -21.53 -14.10
C HIS A 240 6.20 -22.54 -13.07
N ASN A 241 6.96 -22.08 -12.08
CA ASN A 241 7.57 -22.95 -11.08
C ASN A 241 7.40 -22.35 -9.68
N VAL A 242 6.81 -23.15 -8.80
CA VAL A 242 6.43 -22.75 -7.45
C VAL A 242 6.96 -23.79 -6.48
N THR A 243 7.56 -23.36 -5.38
CA THR A 243 7.89 -24.27 -4.26
C THR A 243 7.15 -23.83 -3.01
N ALA A 244 6.29 -24.69 -2.45
CA ALA A 244 5.63 -24.44 -1.18
C ALA A 244 6.39 -25.12 -0.03
N PHE A 245 6.41 -24.49 1.15
CA PHE A 245 7.07 -25.02 2.34
C PHE A 245 6.49 -24.41 3.62
N VAL A 246 6.69 -25.09 4.76
CA VAL A 246 6.23 -24.64 6.08
C VAL A 246 7.31 -24.79 7.16
N SER A 247 7.22 -23.95 8.18
CA SER A 247 7.99 -24.05 9.43
C SER A 247 7.15 -24.74 10.50
N PRO A 248 7.72 -25.55 11.41
CA PRO A 248 9.16 -25.83 11.56
C PRO A 248 9.72 -26.87 10.59
N ASP A 249 8.87 -27.56 9.81
CA ASP A 249 9.22 -28.77 9.06
C ASP A 249 10.42 -28.65 8.12
N CYS A 250 10.38 -27.69 7.19
CA CYS A 250 11.33 -27.61 6.09
C CYS A 250 11.68 -26.19 5.64
N TYR A 251 11.27 -25.16 6.41
CA TYR A 251 11.47 -23.76 6.05
C TYR A 251 12.95 -23.39 5.91
N PHE A 252 13.79 -23.83 6.85
CA PHE A 252 15.24 -23.55 6.80
C PHE A 252 15.87 -24.10 5.52
N ASP A 253 15.56 -25.35 5.16
CA ASP A 253 16.16 -26.01 4.01
C ASP A 253 15.68 -25.38 2.69
N ALA A 254 14.38 -25.05 2.59
CA ALA A 254 13.82 -24.39 1.41
C ALA A 254 14.40 -22.98 1.20
N LEU A 255 14.45 -22.15 2.26
CA LEU A 255 15.00 -20.81 2.20
C LEU A 255 16.51 -20.83 1.90
N SER A 256 17.26 -21.69 2.59
CA SER A 256 18.71 -21.81 2.38
C SER A 256 19.02 -22.24 0.96
N SER A 257 18.31 -23.25 0.44
CA SER A 257 18.47 -23.71 -0.95
C SER A 257 18.15 -22.61 -1.98
N ALA A 258 17.12 -21.79 -1.71
CA ALA A 258 16.78 -20.67 -2.57
C ALA A 258 17.91 -19.62 -2.58
N LEU A 259 18.40 -19.20 -1.41
CA LEU A 259 19.49 -18.23 -1.29
C LEU A 259 20.79 -18.76 -1.95
N GLN A 260 21.13 -20.03 -1.71
CA GLN A 260 22.31 -20.68 -2.29
C GLN A 260 22.23 -20.87 -3.81
N SER A 261 21.05 -20.75 -4.41
CA SER A 261 20.89 -20.80 -5.86
C SER A 261 21.41 -19.54 -6.57
N ALA A 262 21.58 -18.43 -5.86
CA ALA A 262 22.01 -17.16 -6.42
C ALA A 262 23.38 -17.25 -7.11
N LYS A 263 23.52 -16.54 -8.23
CA LYS A 263 24.76 -16.42 -9.00
C LYS A 263 25.25 -15.00 -9.15
N GLU A 264 24.36 -14.02 -9.01
CA GLU A 264 24.63 -12.62 -9.31
C GLU A 264 24.24 -11.72 -8.14
N SER A 265 23.01 -11.84 -7.64
CA SER A 265 22.52 -10.95 -6.58
C SER A 265 21.43 -11.54 -5.68
N ILE A 266 21.38 -11.04 -4.46
CA ILE A 266 20.32 -11.27 -3.48
C ILE A 266 19.91 -9.92 -2.89
N SER A 267 18.64 -9.54 -3.05
CA SER A 267 18.03 -8.41 -2.35
C SER A 267 17.09 -8.95 -1.27
N ILE A 268 17.37 -8.66 0.00
CA ILE A 268 16.61 -9.14 1.16
C ILE A 268 15.88 -7.95 1.79
N ASN A 269 14.56 -8.03 1.95
CA ASN A 269 13.81 -7.17 2.86
C ASN A 269 13.32 -8.03 4.05
N ILE A 270 13.70 -7.62 5.27
CA ILE A 270 13.41 -8.40 6.46
C ILE A 270 13.16 -7.52 7.69
N TYR A 271 12.08 -7.83 8.42
CA TYR A 271 11.76 -7.18 9.70
C TYR A 271 12.71 -7.54 10.84
N GLU A 272 13.05 -8.83 10.98
CA GLU A 272 13.99 -9.32 11.99
C GLU A 272 14.89 -10.41 11.40
N PHE A 273 16.20 -10.22 11.47
CA PHE A 273 17.22 -11.20 11.08
C PHE A 273 18.14 -11.54 12.26
N THR A 274 17.84 -12.66 12.93
CA THR A 274 18.50 -13.07 14.19
C THR A 274 19.09 -14.48 14.16
N SER A 275 18.90 -15.23 13.06
CA SER A 275 19.38 -16.61 12.92
C SER A 275 20.87 -16.67 12.54
N PRO A 276 21.76 -17.21 13.40
CA PRO A 276 23.17 -17.44 13.03
C PRO A 276 23.33 -18.38 11.85
N PHE A 277 22.41 -19.34 11.69
CA PHE A 277 22.49 -20.33 10.62
C PHE A 277 22.17 -19.71 9.26
N LEU A 278 21.19 -18.81 9.18
CA LEU A 278 20.92 -18.06 7.95
C LEU A 278 22.01 -17.01 7.68
N TYR A 279 22.62 -16.45 8.72
CA TYR A 279 23.82 -15.62 8.56
C TYR A 279 24.92 -16.38 7.81
N ASP A 280 25.20 -17.64 8.18
CA ASP A 280 26.24 -18.43 7.51
C ASP A 280 25.94 -18.62 6.01
N ILE A 281 24.66 -18.84 5.66
CA ILE A 281 24.23 -18.98 4.26
C ILE A 281 24.44 -17.66 3.50
N VAL A 282 24.02 -16.53 4.05
CA VAL A 282 24.19 -15.23 3.37
C VAL A 282 25.67 -14.84 3.27
N ALA A 283 26.46 -15.13 4.32
CA ALA A 283 27.90 -14.91 4.34
C ALA A 283 28.63 -15.79 3.30
N GLU A 284 28.21 -17.06 3.13
CA GLU A 284 28.70 -17.93 2.06
C GLU A 284 28.47 -17.28 0.69
N MET A 285 27.26 -16.80 0.42
CA MET A 285 26.94 -16.18 -0.88
C MET A 285 27.76 -14.90 -1.14
N ALA A 286 27.93 -14.06 -0.12
CA ALA A 286 28.78 -12.88 -0.21
C ALA A 286 30.25 -13.25 -0.54
N ASN A 287 30.80 -14.28 0.13
CA ASN A 287 32.15 -14.78 -0.16
C ASN A 287 32.28 -15.41 -1.55
N CYS A 288 31.19 -15.90 -2.13
CA CYS A 288 31.10 -16.34 -3.52
C CYS A 288 30.91 -15.20 -4.54
N ASN A 289 31.14 -13.94 -4.14
CA ASN A 289 30.98 -12.73 -4.96
C ASN A 289 29.55 -12.46 -5.45
N VAL A 290 28.53 -12.99 -4.78
CA VAL A 290 27.13 -12.59 -5.03
C VAL A 290 26.89 -11.23 -4.36
N SER A 291 26.29 -10.28 -5.09
CA SER A 291 25.95 -8.98 -4.54
C SER A 291 24.75 -9.10 -3.59
N VAL A 292 24.96 -8.82 -2.30
CA VAL A 292 23.91 -8.91 -1.29
C VAL A 292 23.52 -7.52 -0.80
N ARG A 293 22.23 -7.19 -0.91
CA ARG A 293 21.62 -5.98 -0.36
C ARG A 293 20.56 -6.34 0.67
N ILE A 294 20.60 -5.71 1.84
CA ILE A 294 19.71 -6.00 2.97
C ILE A 294 19.02 -4.71 3.39
N LEU A 295 17.71 -4.65 3.19
CA LEU A 295 16.82 -3.64 3.74
C LEU A 295 16.20 -4.21 5.02
N ALA A 296 16.52 -3.62 6.16
CA ALA A 296 16.03 -4.08 7.47
C ALA A 296 15.19 -3.01 8.17
N GLU A 297 14.26 -3.43 9.02
CA GLU A 297 13.58 -2.52 9.96
C GLU A 297 14.59 -2.00 11.00
N GLY A 298 14.77 -0.67 11.05
CA GLY A 298 15.76 -0.04 11.94
C GLY A 298 15.28 0.11 13.38
N SER A 299 13.98 -0.04 13.64
CA SER A 299 13.37 0.10 14.97
C SER A 299 12.23 -0.89 15.15
N PRO A 300 12.52 -2.21 15.10
CA PRO A 300 11.49 -3.21 15.29
C PRO A 300 10.90 -3.08 16.70
N VAL A 301 9.71 -3.62 16.84
CA VAL A 301 8.98 -3.66 18.09
C VAL A 301 9.85 -4.32 19.19
N GLY A 302 10.05 -3.62 20.31
CA GLY A 302 10.95 -4.05 21.39
C GLY A 302 12.44 -3.71 21.18
N GLY A 303 12.78 -3.09 20.04
CA GLY A 303 14.14 -2.71 19.67
C GLY A 303 14.90 -3.83 18.95
N MET A 304 15.93 -3.44 18.21
CA MET A 304 16.79 -4.37 17.50
C MET A 304 17.63 -5.20 18.48
N LYS A 305 17.60 -6.53 18.32
CA LYS A 305 18.31 -7.46 19.21
C LYS A 305 19.82 -7.39 18.99
N GLU A 306 20.59 -7.66 20.04
CA GLU A 306 22.06 -7.68 19.96
C GLU A 306 22.59 -8.68 18.92
N SER A 307 21.90 -9.80 18.75
CA SER A 307 22.23 -10.79 17.72
C SER A 307 22.02 -10.27 16.30
N GLU A 308 20.95 -9.50 16.06
CA GLU A 308 20.65 -8.91 14.77
C GLU A 308 21.64 -7.80 14.41
N LYS A 309 21.95 -6.92 15.37
CA LYS A 309 23.01 -5.92 15.22
C LYS A 309 24.32 -6.57 14.78
N TRP A 310 24.71 -7.65 15.46
CA TRP A 310 25.92 -8.40 15.11
C TRP A 310 25.84 -9.01 13.72
N ILE A 311 24.72 -9.66 13.35
CA ILE A 311 24.53 -10.25 12.01
C ILE A 311 24.67 -9.19 10.92
N LEU A 312 23.95 -8.07 11.04
CA LEU A 312 23.96 -7.01 10.03
C LEU A 312 25.35 -6.35 9.92
N ASN A 313 26.03 -6.12 11.04
CA ASN A 313 27.38 -5.58 11.07
C ASN A 313 28.42 -6.55 10.48
N SER A 314 28.31 -7.84 10.78
CA SER A 314 29.18 -8.88 10.25
C SER A 314 29.01 -9.05 8.74
N LEU A 315 27.77 -9.05 8.24
CA LEU A 315 27.49 -9.11 6.81
C LEU A 315 28.00 -7.85 6.08
N ALA A 316 27.82 -6.66 6.67
CA ALA A 316 28.37 -5.44 6.10
C ALA A 316 29.91 -5.48 6.00
N SER A 317 30.58 -6.12 6.97
CA SER A 317 32.03 -6.32 6.96
C SER A 317 32.51 -7.29 5.86
N LEU A 318 31.61 -8.13 5.33
CA LEU A 318 31.85 -9.00 4.16
C LEU A 318 31.54 -8.32 2.82
N GLY A 319 31.14 -7.04 2.83
CA GLY A 319 30.81 -6.28 1.62
C GLY A 319 29.33 -6.29 1.24
N CYS A 320 28.44 -6.88 2.05
CA CYS A 320 27.00 -6.72 1.87
C CYS A 320 26.59 -5.27 2.12
N GLU A 321 25.65 -4.74 1.34
CA GLU A 321 25.09 -3.42 1.61
C GLU A 321 23.90 -3.55 2.56
N VAL A 322 23.88 -2.76 3.63
CA VAL A 322 22.78 -2.75 4.60
C VAL A 322 22.20 -1.34 4.71
N ARG A 323 20.87 -1.24 4.62
CA ARG A 323 20.11 -0.01 4.86
C ARG A 323 18.98 -0.27 5.85
N PHE A 324 18.63 0.78 6.59
CA PHE A 324 17.45 0.74 7.43
C PHE A 324 16.29 1.42 6.72
N TRP A 325 15.16 0.73 6.70
CA TRP A 325 13.94 1.28 6.12
C TRP A 325 13.59 2.60 6.80
N LYS A 326 13.32 3.60 5.97
CA LYS A 326 12.95 4.92 6.44
C LYS A 326 11.45 5.02 6.48
N LYS A 327 10.91 5.08 7.69
CA LYS A 327 9.47 5.22 7.96
C LYS A 327 8.84 6.39 7.19
N PRO A 328 7.99 6.14 6.18
CA PRO A 328 7.16 7.18 5.56
C PRO A 328 6.17 7.75 6.57
N LYS A 329 5.71 8.98 6.33
CA LYS A 329 4.70 9.62 7.18
C LYS A 329 3.42 8.77 7.19
N GLY A 330 2.98 8.34 8.38
CA GLY A 330 1.76 7.53 8.57
C GLY A 330 1.98 6.01 8.56
N SER A 331 3.09 5.51 8.02
CA SER A 331 3.44 4.09 8.16
C SER A 331 3.91 3.78 9.58
N VAL A 332 3.89 2.51 10.00
CA VAL A 332 4.33 2.12 11.36
C VAL A 332 5.66 1.36 11.34
N TYR A 333 5.76 0.29 10.54
CA TYR A 333 6.94 -0.58 10.44
C TYR A 333 7.16 -1.12 9.02
N ASP A 334 8.40 -1.51 8.71
CA ASP A 334 8.72 -2.45 7.64
C ASP A 334 8.61 -3.88 8.12
N HIS A 335 7.45 -4.49 7.88
CA HIS A 335 7.16 -5.83 8.34
C HIS A 335 7.18 -6.86 7.19
N ALA A 336 7.70 -6.50 6.02
CA ALA A 336 7.86 -7.43 4.92
C ALA A 336 8.96 -8.49 5.21
N LYS A 337 8.78 -9.70 4.67
CA LYS A 337 9.82 -10.75 4.68
C LYS A 337 9.88 -11.37 3.29
N TYR A 338 10.87 -10.96 2.51
CA TYR A 338 11.11 -11.52 1.19
C TYR A 338 12.57 -11.43 0.76
N ALA A 339 12.93 -12.23 -0.23
CA ALA A 339 14.18 -12.09 -0.96
C ALA A 339 13.92 -12.16 -2.47
N VAL A 340 14.62 -11.33 -3.24
CA VAL A 340 14.73 -11.43 -4.70
C VAL A 340 16.11 -11.99 -5.03
N ILE A 341 16.15 -13.06 -5.80
CA ILE A 341 17.37 -13.78 -6.18
C ILE A 341 17.57 -13.66 -7.69
N ASP A 342 18.71 -13.09 -8.09
CA ASP A 342 19.14 -12.85 -9.47
C ASP A 342 18.10 -12.19 -10.40
N ASN A 343 17.13 -11.44 -9.86
CA ASN A 343 15.96 -10.94 -10.60
C ASN A 343 15.20 -12.05 -11.36
N ARG A 344 15.27 -13.30 -10.87
CA ARG A 344 14.65 -14.49 -11.50
C ARG A 344 13.74 -15.24 -10.57
N SER A 345 14.00 -15.17 -9.26
CA SER A 345 13.21 -15.89 -8.26
C SER A 345 12.91 -14.98 -7.07
N VAL A 346 11.79 -15.25 -6.41
CA VAL A 346 11.43 -14.61 -5.15
C VAL A 346 11.12 -15.64 -4.08
N VAL A 347 11.47 -15.32 -2.85
CA VAL A 347 10.98 -16.00 -1.65
C VAL A 347 10.08 -15.02 -0.90
N VAL A 348 8.87 -15.44 -0.55
CA VAL A 348 7.92 -14.66 0.25
C VAL A 348 7.39 -15.54 1.38
N GLY A 349 7.24 -14.98 2.58
CA GLY A 349 6.69 -15.75 3.70
C GLY A 349 6.31 -14.94 4.93
N SER A 350 5.83 -15.65 5.95
CA SER A 350 5.36 -15.05 7.21
C SER A 350 6.46 -14.90 8.27
N ALA A 351 7.55 -15.66 8.15
CA ALA A 351 8.54 -15.82 9.20
C ALA A 351 9.56 -14.69 9.28
N ASN A 352 9.80 -14.20 10.51
CA ASN A 352 11.06 -13.55 10.83
C ASN A 352 12.22 -14.54 10.68
N TRP A 353 13.39 -14.08 10.25
CA TRP A 353 14.57 -14.93 10.05
C TRP A 353 15.32 -15.16 11.37
N GLY A 354 14.64 -15.83 12.30
CA GLY A 354 15.10 -16.11 13.65
C GLY A 354 14.92 -17.56 14.07
N ALA A 355 15.37 -17.87 15.30
CA ALA A 355 15.47 -19.23 15.80
C ALA A 355 14.15 -20.02 15.85
N THR A 356 13.00 -19.35 16.03
CA THR A 356 11.68 -20.02 16.02
C THR A 356 10.96 -19.89 14.68
N GLY A 357 11.16 -18.80 13.93
CA GLY A 357 10.51 -18.61 12.63
C GLY A 357 11.10 -19.51 11.54
N VAL A 358 12.44 -19.64 11.52
CA VAL A 358 13.19 -20.47 10.58
C VAL A 358 14.19 -21.35 11.37
N PRO A 359 13.69 -22.33 12.14
CA PRO A 359 14.51 -23.11 13.04
C PRO A 359 15.42 -24.06 12.25
N LYS A 360 16.66 -24.26 12.74
CA LYS A 360 17.59 -25.22 12.11
C LYS A 360 17.25 -26.67 12.44
N ASP A 361 16.70 -26.91 13.63
CA ASP A 361 16.09 -28.17 14.04
C ASP A 361 14.58 -28.07 13.77
N ASN A 362 14.04 -28.99 12.98
CA ASN A 362 12.65 -28.93 12.54
C ASN A 362 11.64 -29.49 13.54
N THR A 363 12.06 -29.89 14.74
CA THR A 363 11.20 -30.42 15.80
C THR A 363 10.62 -29.36 16.74
N PHE A 364 10.98 -28.08 16.54
CA PHE A 364 10.43 -26.96 17.29
C PHE A 364 10.50 -25.65 16.54
N GLY A 365 9.43 -24.85 16.64
CA GLY A 365 9.41 -23.50 16.09
C GLY A 365 8.01 -22.92 16.05
N ASN A 366 7.86 -21.84 15.29
CA ASN A 366 6.57 -21.28 14.93
C ASN A 366 5.98 -22.10 13.77
N ARG A 367 4.65 -22.16 13.69
CA ARG A 367 3.99 -22.45 12.41
C ARG A 367 4.06 -21.20 11.52
N GLU A 368 4.69 -21.34 10.36
CA GLU A 368 4.90 -20.28 9.36
C GLU A 368 4.76 -20.88 7.96
N TRP A 369 4.31 -20.09 6.98
CA TRP A 369 4.28 -20.49 5.57
C TRP A 369 5.28 -19.68 4.75
N GLY A 370 5.86 -20.32 3.74
CA GLY A 370 6.71 -19.67 2.77
C GLY A 370 6.53 -20.27 1.39
N ILE A 371 6.82 -19.47 0.37
CA ILE A 371 6.70 -19.83 -1.04
C ILE A 371 7.89 -19.28 -1.83
N VAL A 372 8.43 -20.10 -2.75
CA VAL A 372 9.37 -19.65 -3.78
C VAL A 372 8.64 -19.59 -5.10
N LEU A 373 8.71 -18.47 -5.81
CA LEU A 373 8.27 -18.35 -7.20
C LEU A 373 9.48 -18.11 -8.09
N ARG A 374 9.68 -18.96 -9.09
CA ARG A 374 10.76 -18.79 -10.09
C ARG A 374 10.14 -18.23 -11.36
N ASP A 375 10.08 -16.90 -11.43
CA ASP A 375 9.57 -16.15 -12.57
C ASP A 375 10.19 -14.74 -12.58
N GLU A 376 10.74 -14.34 -13.73
CA GLU A 376 11.43 -13.05 -13.90
C GLU A 376 10.49 -11.85 -13.75
N LYS A 377 9.21 -11.99 -14.12
CA LYS A 377 8.26 -10.88 -14.04
C LYS A 377 7.81 -10.65 -12.60
N VAL A 378 7.56 -11.74 -11.86
CA VAL A 378 7.30 -11.64 -10.42
C VAL A 378 8.52 -11.08 -9.70
N ALA A 379 9.71 -11.59 -10.01
CA ALA A 379 10.96 -11.12 -9.42
C ALA A 379 11.20 -9.63 -9.68
N ARG A 380 10.94 -9.17 -10.91
CA ARG A 380 11.02 -7.75 -11.24
C ARG A 380 9.99 -6.92 -10.48
N GLY A 381 8.74 -7.37 -10.40
CA GLY A 381 7.69 -6.66 -9.66
C GLY A 381 8.03 -6.46 -8.17
N LEU A 382 8.65 -7.47 -7.55
CA LEU A 382 9.12 -7.38 -6.17
C LEU A 382 10.42 -6.54 -6.05
N LEU A 383 11.30 -6.61 -7.05
CA LEU A 383 12.51 -5.82 -7.11
C LEU A 383 12.23 -4.32 -7.27
N ASP A 384 11.24 -3.93 -8.08
CA ASP A 384 10.87 -2.52 -8.27
C ASP A 384 10.44 -1.87 -6.95
N VAL A 385 9.69 -2.63 -6.14
CA VAL A 385 9.33 -2.26 -4.78
C VAL A 385 10.58 -2.13 -3.91
N PHE A 386 11.45 -3.13 -3.95
CA PHE A 386 12.70 -3.11 -3.20
C PHE A 386 13.55 -1.88 -3.55
N GLU A 387 13.72 -1.55 -4.83
CA GLU A 387 14.52 -0.40 -5.27
C GLU A 387 13.92 0.93 -4.80
N TYR A 388 12.60 1.06 -4.82
CA TYR A 388 11.91 2.23 -4.29
C TYR A 388 12.18 2.40 -2.79
N ASP A 389 11.96 1.34 -2.01
CA ASP A 389 12.20 1.35 -0.56
C ASP A 389 13.70 1.57 -0.27
N TRP A 390 14.58 0.95 -1.04
CA TRP A 390 16.04 1.08 -0.94
C TRP A 390 16.53 2.50 -1.20
N ALA A 391 15.98 3.18 -2.22
CA ALA A 391 16.36 4.54 -2.59
C ALA A 391 15.98 5.58 -1.53
N THR A 392 14.89 5.34 -0.81
CA THR A 392 14.39 6.20 0.26
C THR A 392 14.93 5.84 1.64
N ALA A 393 15.44 4.62 1.81
CA ALA A 393 16.04 4.09 3.03
C ALA A 393 17.27 4.89 3.49
N GLU A 394 17.52 4.85 4.79
CA GLU A 394 18.67 5.48 5.41
C GLU A 394 19.87 4.52 5.42
N LYS A 395 21.07 5.08 5.23
CA LYS A 395 22.30 4.30 5.39
C LYS A 395 22.36 3.78 6.83
N ALA A 396 22.52 2.47 6.99
CA ALA A 396 22.51 1.85 8.31
C ALA A 396 23.68 2.36 9.17
N LYS A 397 23.36 2.80 10.40
CA LYS A 397 24.35 3.02 11.46
C LYS A 397 24.46 1.72 12.25
N LEU A 398 25.37 0.87 11.82
CA LEU A 398 25.51 -0.47 12.38
C LEU A 398 26.23 -0.44 13.74
N ASP A 399 25.66 -1.18 14.69
CA ASP A 399 26.22 -1.42 16.02
C ASP A 399 26.90 -2.79 16.01
N ALA A 400 27.99 -2.95 16.77
CA ALA A 400 28.75 -4.20 16.81
C ALA A 400 27.90 -5.38 17.31
N GLY A 401 26.93 -5.12 18.19
CA GLY A 401 26.04 -6.14 18.75
C GLY A 401 26.78 -7.24 19.51
N LYS A 402 26.14 -8.42 19.63
CA LYS A 402 26.72 -9.64 20.22
C LYS A 402 26.43 -10.86 19.36
N GLU A 403 27.47 -11.64 19.07
CA GLU A 403 27.32 -12.88 18.32
C GLU A 403 26.29 -13.83 18.97
N PRO A 404 25.28 -14.30 18.22
CA PRO A 404 24.31 -15.26 18.74
C PRO A 404 24.91 -16.65 18.95
N ALA A 405 24.42 -17.37 19.97
CA ALA A 405 24.78 -18.77 20.18
C ALA A 405 24.26 -19.64 19.02
N ARG A 406 25.07 -20.59 18.58
CA ARG A 406 24.75 -21.54 17.50
C ARG A 406 24.04 -22.79 18.03
N THR A 407 22.96 -22.57 18.76
CA THR A 407 22.14 -23.64 19.37
C THR A 407 20.74 -23.61 18.77
N ALA A 408 20.28 -24.75 18.26
CA ALA A 408 18.90 -24.92 17.83
C ALA A 408 18.08 -25.47 19.00
N ALA A 409 16.87 -24.93 19.18
CA ALA A 409 15.92 -25.48 20.13
C ALA A 409 15.33 -26.78 19.57
N HIS A 410 15.20 -27.79 20.42
CA HIS A 410 14.60 -29.07 20.10
C HIS A 410 13.24 -29.18 20.79
N GLY A 411 12.28 -29.87 20.18
CA GLY A 411 10.93 -30.00 20.72
C GLY A 411 10.27 -31.32 20.38
N ALA A 412 8.98 -31.40 20.62
CA ALA A 412 8.19 -32.63 20.43
C ALA A 412 7.42 -32.67 19.10
N TYR A 413 7.59 -31.66 18.22
CA TYR A 413 6.93 -31.67 16.92
C TYR A 413 7.55 -32.74 16.02
N GLU A 414 6.70 -33.53 15.38
CA GLU A 414 7.11 -34.55 14.40
C GLU A 414 6.96 -33.97 12.98
N PRO A 415 8.07 -33.62 12.30
CA PRO A 415 8.03 -33.06 10.96
C PRO A 415 7.33 -33.99 9.98
N SER A 416 6.38 -33.45 9.23
CA SER A 416 5.55 -34.20 8.29
C SER A 416 5.60 -33.63 6.87
N PHE A 417 6.15 -32.42 6.69
CA PHE A 417 6.18 -31.73 5.41
C PHE A 417 7.60 -31.57 4.87
N VAL A 418 7.74 -31.69 3.56
CA VAL A 418 8.97 -31.39 2.80
C VAL A 418 8.67 -30.31 1.77
N PRO A 419 9.67 -29.56 1.27
CA PRO A 419 9.41 -28.55 0.25
C PRO A 419 8.88 -29.22 -1.02
N GLU A 420 7.75 -28.77 -1.54
CA GLU A 420 7.11 -29.37 -2.71
C GLU A 420 7.16 -28.43 -3.90
N ASN A 421 7.61 -28.93 -5.06
CA ASN A 421 7.72 -28.15 -6.29
C ASN A 421 6.59 -28.46 -7.27
N PHE A 422 5.92 -27.41 -7.73
CA PHE A 422 4.85 -27.47 -8.71
C PHE A 422 5.29 -26.78 -10.00
N ASN A 423 5.02 -27.42 -11.13
CA ASN A 423 5.24 -26.86 -12.47
C ASN A 423 3.90 -26.73 -13.18
N GLY A 424 3.65 -25.58 -13.82
CA GLY A 424 2.36 -25.32 -14.47
C GLY A 424 2.26 -23.91 -15.02
N ASN A 425 1.03 -23.44 -15.22
CA ASN A 425 0.75 -22.04 -15.51
C ASN A 425 -0.20 -21.53 -14.42
N PHE A 426 0.35 -20.89 -13.40
CA PHE A 426 -0.42 -20.44 -12.25
C PHE A 426 -0.60 -18.93 -12.29
N ASN A 427 -1.82 -18.44 -12.06
CA ASN A 427 -2.02 -17.01 -11.87
C ASN A 427 -1.50 -16.63 -10.48
N ALA A 428 -0.52 -15.75 -10.40
CA ALA A 428 -0.01 -15.21 -9.14
C ALA A 428 -0.28 -13.70 -9.07
N ARG A 429 -0.64 -13.20 -7.89
CA ARG A 429 -0.83 -11.79 -7.59
C ARG A 429 0.06 -11.36 -6.44
N LEU A 430 0.89 -10.33 -6.65
CA LEU A 430 1.63 -9.72 -5.55
C LEU A 430 0.70 -8.84 -4.71
N VAL A 431 0.84 -8.97 -3.39
CA VAL A 431 0.05 -8.29 -2.37
C VAL A 431 1.00 -7.45 -1.52
N PHE A 432 0.71 -6.17 -1.37
CA PHE A 432 1.54 -5.20 -0.67
C PHE A 432 0.67 -4.30 0.20
N SER A 433 1.13 -4.05 1.42
CA SER A 433 0.59 -2.98 2.26
C SER A 433 1.52 -1.78 2.23
N PRO A 434 0.99 -0.55 2.20
CA PRO A 434 -0.44 -0.17 2.26
C PRO A 434 -1.13 -0.14 0.88
N GLU A 435 -0.54 -0.80 -0.09
CA GLU A 435 -0.84 -0.54 -1.48
C GLU A 435 -2.16 -1.13 -1.97
N ASN A 436 -2.34 -2.44 -1.80
CA ASN A 436 -3.44 -3.23 -2.37
C ASN A 436 -3.91 -4.39 -1.48
N SER A 437 -3.25 -4.60 -0.32
CA SER A 437 -3.49 -5.78 0.52
C SER A 437 -4.94 -5.91 0.96
N ARG A 438 -5.57 -4.81 1.35
CA ARG A 438 -6.99 -4.77 1.71
C ARG A 438 -7.86 -5.32 0.57
N GLU A 439 -7.73 -4.76 -0.61
CA GLU A 439 -8.57 -5.07 -1.76
C GLU A 439 -8.31 -6.49 -2.27
N GLU A 440 -7.05 -6.93 -2.30
CA GLU A 440 -6.68 -8.26 -2.79
C GLU A 440 -7.13 -9.38 -1.85
N ILE A 441 -6.99 -9.19 -0.53
CA ILE A 441 -7.48 -10.15 0.48
C ILE A 441 -9.01 -10.21 0.46
N ILE A 442 -9.71 -9.06 0.40
CA ILE A 442 -11.16 -9.02 0.26
C ILE A 442 -11.60 -9.72 -1.04
N ARG A 443 -10.90 -9.49 -2.15
CA ARG A 443 -11.21 -10.13 -3.44
C ARG A 443 -11.06 -11.65 -3.34
N LEU A 444 -10.01 -12.15 -2.68
CA LEU A 444 -9.80 -13.58 -2.44
C LEU A 444 -10.96 -14.17 -1.63
N ILE A 445 -11.29 -13.59 -0.47
CA ILE A 445 -12.41 -14.05 0.39
C ILE A 445 -13.74 -14.03 -0.37
N ARG A 446 -14.00 -13.00 -1.17
CA ARG A 446 -15.23 -12.87 -1.97
C ARG A 446 -15.31 -13.88 -3.12
N SER A 447 -14.18 -14.40 -3.59
CA SER A 447 -14.17 -15.43 -4.64
C SER A 447 -14.57 -16.82 -4.14
N ALA A 448 -14.62 -17.02 -2.81
CA ALA A 448 -14.95 -18.31 -2.22
C ALA A 448 -16.40 -18.72 -2.54
N THR A 449 -16.52 -19.97 -2.95
CA THR A 449 -17.78 -20.64 -3.28
C THR A 449 -18.10 -21.78 -2.33
N ASP A 450 -17.09 -22.48 -1.81
CA ASP A 450 -17.24 -23.68 -1.00
C ASP A 450 -16.58 -23.52 0.38
N THR A 451 -15.28 -23.17 0.42
CA THR A 451 -14.50 -23.17 1.68
C THR A 451 -13.52 -22.01 1.79
N ILE A 452 -13.30 -21.55 3.03
CA ILE A 452 -12.23 -20.62 3.40
C ILE A 452 -11.51 -21.15 4.65
N PHE A 453 -10.20 -21.35 4.56
CA PHE A 453 -9.35 -21.67 5.71
C PHE A 453 -8.41 -20.51 5.99
N VAL A 454 -8.42 -20.01 7.23
CA VAL A 454 -7.60 -18.87 7.67
C VAL A 454 -6.72 -19.29 8.81
N GLU A 455 -5.42 -19.06 8.71
CA GLU A 455 -4.47 -19.26 9.80
C GLU A 455 -3.72 -17.96 10.06
N GLN A 456 -3.95 -17.39 11.24
CA GLN A 456 -3.45 -16.07 11.60
C GLN A 456 -2.85 -16.07 13.01
N LEU A 457 -1.79 -15.30 13.20
CA LEU A 457 -1.29 -14.98 14.54
C LEU A 457 -2.39 -14.33 15.39
N TYR A 458 -3.05 -13.31 14.85
CA TYR A 458 -4.22 -12.67 15.44
C TYR A 458 -5.02 -11.94 14.37
N ILE A 459 -6.28 -11.65 14.68
CA ILE A 459 -7.19 -10.84 13.86
C ILE A 459 -7.80 -9.79 14.79
N TYR A 460 -7.94 -8.53 14.36
CA TYR A 460 -8.71 -7.54 15.11
C TYR A 460 -10.15 -7.50 14.63
N THR A 461 -11.10 -7.64 15.56
CA THR A 461 -12.54 -7.51 15.30
C THR A 461 -12.90 -6.12 14.78
N TYR A 462 -12.24 -5.09 15.31
CA TYR A 462 -12.48 -3.69 15.00
C TYR A 462 -11.19 -2.98 14.57
N TRP A 463 -11.30 -2.13 13.55
CA TRP A 463 -10.31 -1.16 13.12
C TRP A 463 -10.85 0.22 13.53
N ASP A 464 -10.17 0.86 14.46
CA ASP A 464 -10.71 1.94 15.29
C ASP A 464 -12.11 1.60 15.87
N ASN A 465 -13.14 2.34 15.45
CA ASN A 465 -14.53 2.20 15.90
C ASN A 465 -15.42 1.50 14.87
N LYS A 466 -14.83 0.85 13.85
CA LYS A 466 -15.56 0.15 12.79
C LYS A 466 -15.15 -1.31 12.75
N GLN A 467 -16.09 -2.17 12.38
CA GLN A 467 -15.78 -3.59 12.19
C GLN A 467 -14.69 -3.75 11.11
N SER A 468 -13.75 -4.64 11.37
CA SER A 468 -12.72 -5.01 10.41
C SER A 468 -13.38 -5.49 9.11
N PRO A 469 -13.03 -4.92 7.95
CA PRO A 469 -13.59 -5.36 6.68
C PRO A 469 -13.23 -6.81 6.37
N LEU A 470 -12.09 -7.33 6.86
CA LEU A 470 -11.73 -8.74 6.67
C LEU A 470 -12.65 -9.66 7.48
N VAL A 471 -12.99 -9.27 8.72
CA VAL A 471 -13.97 -9.99 9.55
C VAL A 471 -15.36 -9.93 8.94
N SER A 472 -15.78 -8.76 8.44
CA SER A 472 -17.04 -8.62 7.71
C SER A 472 -17.12 -9.54 6.50
N GLU A 473 -16.04 -9.69 5.73
CA GLU A 473 -16.05 -10.58 4.56
C GLU A 473 -16.10 -12.07 4.93
N LEU A 474 -15.51 -12.50 6.06
CA LEU A 474 -15.69 -13.87 6.55
C LEU A 474 -17.14 -14.15 6.95
N ILE A 475 -17.78 -13.21 7.65
CA ILE A 475 -19.20 -13.30 8.01
C ILE A 475 -20.08 -13.31 6.76
N ASN A 476 -19.79 -12.45 5.78
CA ASN A 476 -20.51 -12.42 4.51
C ASN A 476 -20.33 -13.71 3.71
N ALA A 477 -19.15 -14.34 3.74
CA ALA A 477 -18.93 -15.65 3.10
C ALA A 477 -19.77 -16.74 3.78
N SER A 478 -19.75 -16.77 5.12
CA SER A 478 -20.58 -17.66 5.93
C SER A 478 -22.08 -17.50 5.61
N ALA A 479 -22.56 -16.26 5.47
CA ALA A 479 -23.94 -15.96 5.09
C ALA A 479 -24.31 -16.42 3.66
N ARG A 480 -23.31 -16.57 2.77
CA ARG A 480 -23.50 -17.18 1.44
C ARG A 480 -23.46 -18.72 1.46
N GLY A 481 -23.23 -19.34 2.62
CA GLY A 481 -23.13 -20.79 2.77
C GLY A 481 -21.71 -21.36 2.63
N VAL A 482 -20.69 -20.50 2.52
CA VAL A 482 -19.28 -20.93 2.49
C VAL A 482 -18.86 -21.42 3.88
N GLU A 483 -18.22 -22.59 3.94
CA GLU A 483 -17.64 -23.10 5.19
C GLU A 483 -16.36 -22.34 5.52
N VAL A 484 -16.26 -21.79 6.74
CA VAL A 484 -15.07 -21.05 7.17
C VAL A 484 -14.44 -21.73 8.39
N ARG A 485 -13.14 -22.03 8.30
CA ARG A 485 -12.34 -22.49 9.46
C ARG A 485 -11.21 -21.52 9.75
N VAL A 486 -11.06 -21.12 11.00
CA VAL A 486 -10.05 -20.15 11.43
C VAL A 486 -9.19 -20.76 12.54
N ILE A 487 -7.87 -20.79 12.37
CA ILE A 487 -6.91 -21.07 13.45
C ILE A 487 -6.31 -19.75 13.91
N LEU A 488 -6.34 -19.50 15.22
CA LEU A 488 -5.69 -18.36 15.87
C LEU A 488 -4.68 -18.83 16.91
N ASN A 489 -3.56 -18.12 17.01
CA ASN A 489 -2.62 -18.30 18.10
C ASN A 489 -3.29 -17.96 19.43
N TYR A 490 -3.12 -18.82 20.43
CA TYR A 490 -3.57 -18.59 21.79
C TYR A 490 -2.45 -18.92 22.77
N ASN A 491 -1.86 -17.87 23.33
CA ASN A 491 -0.79 -18.00 24.30
C ASN A 491 -1.14 -17.24 25.57
N LYS A 492 -1.29 -17.99 26.68
CA LYS A 492 -1.73 -17.46 27.97
C LYS A 492 -0.84 -16.35 28.51
N MET A 493 0.45 -16.32 28.18
CA MET A 493 1.33 -15.22 28.60
C MET A 493 0.98 -13.92 27.88
N TYR A 494 0.69 -13.97 26.57
CA TYR A 494 0.23 -12.81 25.80
C TYR A 494 -1.15 -12.35 26.29
N GLU A 495 -2.07 -13.30 26.48
CA GLU A 495 -3.44 -13.04 26.93
C GLU A 495 -3.53 -12.55 28.38
N SER A 496 -2.55 -12.84 29.25
CA SER A 496 -2.53 -12.31 30.64
C SER A 496 -2.04 -10.86 30.76
N SER A 497 -1.33 -10.37 29.75
CA SER A 497 -0.84 -8.98 29.69
C SER A 497 -1.90 -8.00 29.16
N TYR A 498 -2.93 -8.53 28.51
CA TYR A 498 -4.14 -7.83 28.11
C TYR A 498 -5.25 -8.24 29.08
N ALA A 499 -5.89 -7.28 29.74
CA ALA A 499 -7.01 -7.59 30.63
C ALA A 499 -8.07 -8.42 29.87
N ALA A 500 -8.82 -9.27 30.57
CA ALA A 500 -9.90 -10.14 30.08
C ALA A 500 -11.07 -9.43 29.33
N TYR A 501 -10.85 -8.18 28.92
CA TYR A 501 -11.76 -7.28 28.23
C TYR A 501 -11.12 -6.60 26.99
N ASP A 502 -9.92 -6.99 26.53
CA ASP A 502 -9.41 -6.48 25.26
C ASP A 502 -10.21 -7.07 24.08
N PRO A 503 -10.98 -6.27 23.31
CA PRO A 503 -11.70 -6.76 22.13
C PRO A 503 -10.78 -7.33 21.03
N LYS A 504 -9.46 -7.23 21.18
CA LYS A 504 -8.43 -7.74 20.28
C LYS A 504 -7.88 -9.12 20.66
N SER A 505 -8.25 -9.70 21.82
CA SER A 505 -7.81 -11.05 22.18
C SER A 505 -8.34 -12.10 21.19
N SER A 506 -7.57 -13.17 21.00
CA SER A 506 -7.98 -14.26 20.10
C SER A 506 -9.27 -14.92 20.60
N GLU A 507 -9.49 -14.98 21.93
CA GLU A 507 -10.72 -15.47 22.54
C GLU A 507 -11.95 -14.64 22.14
N ASN A 508 -11.86 -13.31 22.24
CA ASN A 508 -12.96 -12.41 21.92
C ASN A 508 -13.29 -12.41 20.43
N VAL A 509 -12.28 -12.46 19.58
CA VAL A 509 -12.46 -12.59 18.12
C VAL A 509 -13.13 -13.92 17.77
N ALA A 510 -12.70 -15.02 18.41
CA ALA A 510 -13.31 -16.33 18.20
C ALA A 510 -14.77 -16.36 18.64
N ALA A 511 -15.09 -15.75 19.79
CA ALA A 511 -16.48 -15.61 20.27
C ALA A 511 -17.32 -14.79 19.28
N TYR A 512 -16.80 -13.65 18.83
CA TYR A 512 -17.48 -12.76 17.88
C TYR A 512 -17.80 -13.45 16.56
N LEU A 513 -16.83 -14.15 15.96
CA LEU A 513 -17.03 -14.90 14.72
C LEU A 513 -18.07 -16.02 14.86
N ARG A 514 -18.07 -16.74 15.99
CA ARG A 514 -19.05 -17.81 16.26
C ARG A 514 -20.47 -17.26 16.45
N GLU A 515 -20.60 -16.12 17.11
CA GLU A 515 -21.90 -15.46 17.34
C GLU A 515 -22.52 -14.92 16.04
N HIS A 516 -21.70 -14.42 15.11
CA HIS A 516 -22.18 -13.69 13.94
C HIS A 516 -22.25 -14.52 12.64
N SER A 517 -22.10 -15.85 12.71
CA SER A 517 -21.89 -16.70 11.51
C SER A 517 -23.02 -17.64 11.09
N ASN A 518 -24.22 -17.60 11.70
CA ASN A 518 -25.23 -18.66 11.52
C ASN A 518 -24.65 -20.09 11.70
N HIS A 519 -23.57 -20.23 12.49
CA HIS A 519 -22.83 -21.46 12.77
C HIS A 519 -21.90 -22.02 11.68
N SER A 520 -21.69 -21.35 10.53
CA SER A 520 -20.76 -21.87 9.49
C SER A 520 -19.30 -21.43 9.65
N ILE A 521 -18.98 -20.56 10.63
CA ILE A 521 -17.59 -20.26 11.00
C ILE A 521 -17.17 -21.09 12.22
N SER A 522 -16.19 -21.96 12.02
CA SER A 522 -15.50 -22.68 13.08
C SER A 522 -14.17 -22.01 13.41
N VAL A 523 -13.88 -21.81 14.69
CA VAL A 523 -12.62 -21.19 15.14
C VAL A 523 -11.90 -22.10 16.13
N LYS A 524 -10.61 -22.37 15.89
CA LYS A 524 -9.71 -23.08 16.79
C LYS A 524 -8.72 -22.08 17.41
N LEU A 525 -8.68 -22.07 18.75
CA LEU A 525 -7.62 -21.41 19.51
C LEU A 525 -6.51 -22.43 19.75
N PHE A 526 -5.37 -22.24 19.09
CA PHE A 526 -4.24 -23.15 19.20
C PHE A 526 -3.36 -22.74 20.39
N GLU A 527 -3.25 -23.59 21.40
CA GLU A 527 -2.43 -23.33 22.59
C GLU A 527 -0.93 -23.37 22.23
N THR A 528 -0.22 -22.27 22.48
CA THR A 528 1.22 -22.14 22.18
C THR A 528 2.06 -21.65 23.36
N GLY A 529 3.38 -21.74 23.22
CA GLY A 529 4.38 -21.36 24.23
C GLY A 529 5.50 -22.39 24.33
N GLU A 530 6.48 -22.14 25.20
CA GLU A 530 7.70 -22.99 25.31
C GLU A 530 7.44 -24.46 25.62
N LYS A 531 6.31 -24.77 26.27
CA LYS A 531 5.91 -26.16 26.60
C LYS A 531 4.90 -26.74 25.61
N SER A 532 4.53 -26.00 24.57
CA SER A 532 3.62 -26.47 23.52
C SER A 532 4.41 -27.04 22.33
N ILE A 533 3.70 -27.72 21.43
CA ILE A 533 4.24 -28.27 20.20
C ILE A 533 4.80 -27.17 19.27
N PHE A 534 4.21 -25.97 19.34
CA PHE A 534 4.70 -24.77 18.66
C PHE A 534 4.98 -23.65 19.65
N ALA A 535 6.03 -22.89 19.35
CA ALA A 535 6.31 -21.64 20.03
C ALA A 535 5.16 -20.64 19.83
N ASN A 536 4.70 -20.49 18.58
CA ASN A 536 3.49 -19.75 18.19
C ASN A 536 2.90 -20.29 16.88
N VAL A 537 1.61 -20.10 16.66
CA VAL A 537 1.03 -20.05 15.31
C VAL A 537 1.30 -18.63 14.80
N HIS A 538 2.34 -18.45 13.98
CA HIS A 538 2.77 -17.11 13.54
C HIS A 538 2.54 -16.90 12.02
N ASN A 539 1.72 -17.75 11.41
CA ASN A 539 1.33 -17.61 10.03
C ASN A 539 0.36 -16.43 9.77
N LYS A 540 0.21 -16.06 8.49
CA LYS A 540 -0.78 -15.11 7.97
C LYS A 540 -1.32 -15.62 6.62
N GLY A 541 -1.88 -16.83 6.64
CA GLY A 541 -2.30 -17.58 5.47
C GLY A 541 -3.82 -17.58 5.27
N VAL A 542 -4.24 -17.70 4.00
CA VAL A 542 -5.65 -17.91 3.62
C VAL A 542 -5.71 -18.91 2.47
N ILE A 543 -6.55 -19.92 2.55
CA ILE A 543 -6.83 -20.86 1.47
C ILE A 543 -8.31 -20.72 1.10
N VAL A 544 -8.61 -20.68 -0.20
CA VAL A 544 -9.98 -20.56 -0.72
C VAL A 544 -10.25 -21.70 -1.70
N ASP A 545 -11.34 -22.42 -1.47
CA ASP A 545 -11.87 -23.51 -2.31
C ASP A 545 -10.82 -24.58 -2.68
N ASN A 546 -9.80 -24.76 -1.83
CA ASN A 546 -8.63 -25.61 -2.12
C ASN A 546 -7.97 -25.34 -3.49
N ARG A 547 -8.10 -24.11 -4.00
CA ARG A 547 -7.69 -23.70 -5.34
C ARG A 547 -6.75 -22.50 -5.30
N SER A 548 -6.98 -21.58 -4.39
CA SER A 548 -6.21 -20.34 -4.27
C SER A 548 -5.64 -20.20 -2.87
N VAL A 549 -4.40 -19.73 -2.74
CA VAL A 549 -3.75 -19.53 -1.44
C VAL A 549 -3.05 -18.18 -1.37
N LEU A 550 -3.20 -17.48 -0.23
CA LEU A 550 -2.41 -16.34 0.19
C LEU A 550 -1.31 -16.80 1.15
N VAL A 551 -0.06 -16.49 0.81
CA VAL A 551 1.10 -16.57 1.71
C VAL A 551 1.60 -15.16 1.94
N SER A 552 1.66 -14.69 3.20
CA SER A 552 1.94 -13.27 3.48
C SER A 552 2.59 -13.00 4.83
N SER A 553 3.07 -11.76 5.03
CA SER A 553 3.47 -11.20 6.32
C SER A 553 2.34 -10.46 7.05
N ILE A 554 1.16 -10.33 6.44
CA ILE A 554 0.13 -9.36 6.78
C ILE A 554 -0.79 -9.88 7.88
N ASN A 555 -0.60 -9.40 9.12
CA ASN A 555 -1.56 -9.66 10.19
C ASN A 555 -2.89 -8.94 9.89
N TRP A 556 -4.01 -9.48 10.37
CA TRP A 556 -5.34 -8.93 10.10
C TRP A 556 -5.74 -7.83 11.09
N ASN A 557 -4.91 -6.79 11.16
CA ASN A 557 -5.18 -5.54 11.86
C ASN A 557 -5.03 -4.34 10.91
N GLU A 558 -5.59 -3.19 11.31
CA GLU A 558 -5.57 -1.98 10.49
C GLU A 558 -4.16 -1.51 10.12
N ASN A 559 -3.19 -1.56 11.03
CA ASN A 559 -1.83 -1.11 10.73
C ASN A 559 -1.15 -2.01 9.70
N SER A 560 -1.21 -3.33 9.87
CA SER A 560 -0.62 -4.26 8.90
C SER A 560 -1.26 -4.11 7.52
N VAL A 561 -2.57 -3.87 7.42
CA VAL A 561 -3.24 -3.73 6.13
C VAL A 561 -3.04 -2.34 5.51
N CYS A 562 -3.16 -1.28 6.31
CA CYS A 562 -3.30 0.08 5.81
C CYS A 562 -2.04 0.95 5.95
N ASN A 563 -1.07 0.57 6.79
CA ASN A 563 0.01 1.48 7.19
C ASN A 563 1.42 0.88 7.08
N ASN A 564 1.62 -0.39 7.44
CA ASN A 564 2.92 -1.06 7.37
C ASN A 564 3.35 -1.28 5.92
N ARG A 565 4.66 -1.39 5.70
CA ARG A 565 5.21 -2.08 4.53
C ARG A 565 5.07 -3.59 4.79
N GLU A 566 4.29 -4.27 3.97
CA GLU A 566 4.09 -5.73 4.06
C GLU A 566 4.13 -6.35 2.67
N VAL A 567 4.24 -7.68 2.61
CA VAL A 567 4.25 -8.44 1.37
C VAL A 567 3.42 -9.71 1.48
N GLY A 568 2.88 -10.14 0.35
CA GLY A 568 2.27 -11.45 0.18
C GLY A 568 2.13 -11.81 -1.29
N VAL A 569 1.71 -13.05 -1.52
CA VAL A 569 1.38 -13.58 -2.84
C VAL A 569 0.07 -14.34 -2.73
N ILE A 570 -0.86 -14.05 -3.62
CA ILE A 570 -2.00 -14.93 -3.88
C ILE A 570 -1.67 -15.75 -5.12
N ILE A 571 -1.79 -17.07 -5.05
CA ILE A 571 -1.60 -17.94 -6.21
C ILE A 571 -2.83 -18.83 -6.42
N ASP A 572 -3.32 -18.88 -7.65
CA ASP A 572 -4.34 -19.80 -8.11
C ASP A 572 -3.64 -21.08 -8.60
N SER A 573 -3.52 -22.06 -7.70
CA SER A 573 -2.90 -23.35 -7.91
C SER A 573 -3.49 -24.36 -6.93
N GLU A 574 -4.26 -25.32 -7.44
CA GLU A 574 -4.85 -26.40 -6.63
C GLU A 574 -3.77 -27.19 -5.89
N ALA A 575 -2.61 -27.42 -6.52
CA ALA A 575 -1.52 -28.18 -5.91
C ALA A 575 -0.89 -27.42 -4.73
N ALA A 576 -0.63 -26.11 -4.88
CA ALA A 576 -0.13 -25.29 -3.79
C ALA A 576 -1.18 -25.13 -2.68
N ALA A 577 -2.45 -24.91 -3.05
CA ALA A 577 -3.54 -24.80 -2.10
C ALA A 577 -3.74 -26.08 -1.29
N GLN A 578 -3.65 -27.26 -1.93
CA GLN A 578 -3.71 -28.56 -1.26
C GLN A 578 -2.56 -28.73 -0.25
N TYR A 579 -1.31 -28.40 -0.64
CA TYR A 579 -0.17 -28.49 0.27
C TYR A 579 -0.38 -27.69 1.56
N TYR A 580 -0.86 -26.45 1.45
CA TYR A 580 -1.14 -25.64 2.64
C TYR A 580 -2.43 -26.06 3.35
N ALA A 581 -3.42 -26.63 2.66
CA ALA A 581 -4.61 -27.20 3.28
C ALA A 581 -4.26 -28.43 4.14
N ASP A 582 -3.34 -29.28 3.67
CA ASP A 582 -2.84 -30.42 4.44
C ASP A 582 -2.11 -29.96 5.70
N ALA A 583 -1.28 -28.91 5.61
CA ALA A 583 -0.65 -28.28 6.76
C ALA A 583 -1.68 -27.69 7.73
N PHE A 584 -2.66 -26.94 7.20
CA PHE A 584 -3.75 -26.37 7.98
C PHE A 584 -4.55 -27.45 8.73
N PHE A 585 -4.91 -28.55 8.08
CA PHE A 585 -5.68 -29.62 8.71
C PHE A 585 -4.86 -30.44 9.69
N ARG A 586 -3.57 -30.63 9.43
CA ARG A 586 -2.66 -31.21 10.43
C ARG A 586 -2.68 -30.39 11.71
N ASP A 587 -2.59 -29.07 11.60
CA ASP A 587 -2.64 -28.14 12.74
C ASP A 587 -4.05 -28.09 13.35
N TRP A 588 -5.12 -28.18 12.54
CA TRP A 588 -6.52 -28.25 12.98
C TRP A 588 -6.81 -29.49 13.84
N ASP A 589 -6.23 -30.64 13.48
CA ASP A 589 -6.48 -31.92 14.14
C ASP A 589 -5.56 -32.17 15.34
N MET A 590 -4.53 -31.34 15.55
CA MET A 590 -3.71 -31.42 16.77
C MET A 590 -4.57 -31.12 18.01
N ASN A 591 -4.93 -32.16 18.76
CA ASN A 591 -5.63 -32.04 20.03
C ASN A 591 -4.64 -31.73 21.16
N LYS A 592 -5.14 -31.10 22.25
CA LYS A 592 -4.39 -30.70 23.46
C LYS A 592 -3.65 -31.84 24.22
N LYS A 593 -3.57 -33.06 23.69
CA LYS A 593 -2.96 -34.20 24.39
C LYS A 593 -1.46 -34.30 24.13
N SER A 594 -0.68 -33.55 24.91
CA SER A 594 0.70 -33.92 25.22
C SER A 594 1.21 -33.17 26.45
N ALA A 595 0.84 -33.68 27.64
CA ALA A 595 1.65 -33.70 28.87
C ALA A 595 0.90 -34.44 30.01
N ALA A 596 0.49 -35.67 29.77
CA ALA A 596 0.07 -36.60 30.83
C ALA A 596 0.48 -38.01 30.38
N GLY A 597 1.74 -38.34 30.62
CA GLY A 597 2.36 -39.58 30.15
C GLY A 597 3.83 -39.70 30.54
N ALA A 598 4.21 -39.21 31.71
CA ALA A 598 5.38 -39.69 32.42
C ALA A 598 4.84 -40.30 33.71
N GLY A 599 4.75 -41.63 33.74
CA GLY A 599 4.27 -42.39 34.88
C GLY A 599 5.09 -42.09 36.12
N GLU A 600 4.39 -41.89 37.22
CA GLU A 600 4.90 -42.11 38.56
C GLU A 600 5.40 -43.54 38.65
N ASP A 601 6.69 -43.73 38.96
CA ASP A 601 7.15 -44.75 39.89
C ASP A 601 8.63 -44.55 40.22
N GLY A 602 8.93 -44.44 41.51
CA GLY A 602 10.31 -44.42 42.05
C GLY A 602 10.58 -43.31 43.06
N GLY A 603 10.06 -43.45 44.29
CA GLY A 603 10.43 -42.58 45.40
C GLY A 603 11.88 -42.77 45.86
N ILE A 604 12.45 -41.74 46.50
CA ILE A 604 13.11 -41.75 47.82
C ILE A 604 13.76 -40.37 48.11
N GLU A 605 13.44 -39.87 49.31
CA GLU A 605 14.13 -38.95 50.24
C GLU A 605 14.50 -37.49 49.88
N LYS A 606 13.95 -36.62 50.73
CA LYS A 606 14.45 -35.28 51.06
C LYS A 606 15.78 -35.38 51.82
N GLN A 607 16.81 -34.67 51.38
CA GLN A 607 17.69 -33.83 52.22
C GLN A 607 18.76 -33.14 51.35
N GLY A 608 18.92 -31.81 51.47
CA GLY A 608 20.08 -31.11 50.91
C GLY A 608 19.82 -29.63 50.65
N LYS A 609 20.47 -28.78 51.45
CA LYS A 609 20.44 -27.31 51.42
C LYS A 609 20.67 -26.71 50.02
N MET A 610 19.93 -25.63 49.70
CA MET A 610 20.28 -24.68 48.64
C MET A 610 21.66 -24.08 48.90
N PRO A 611 22.55 -24.03 47.88
CA PRO A 611 23.49 -22.95 47.74
C PRO A 611 22.90 -21.87 46.82
N ASP A 612 23.01 -20.65 47.31
CA ASP A 612 22.76 -19.39 46.63
C ASP A 612 23.62 -19.29 45.36
N MET A 613 23.00 -19.16 44.18
CA MET A 613 23.68 -18.77 42.94
C MET A 613 22.72 -17.99 42.03
N GLY A 614 22.94 -16.66 42.02
CA GLY A 614 23.07 -15.86 40.80
C GLY A 614 21.88 -15.81 39.86
N THR A 615 21.09 -14.73 39.98
CA THR A 615 20.17 -14.23 38.96
C THR A 615 20.82 -14.17 37.57
N ALA A 616 20.43 -15.09 36.68
CA ALA A 616 20.76 -15.06 35.27
C ALA A 616 19.47 -15.17 34.43
N GLY A 617 19.18 -14.09 33.69
CA GLY A 617 18.54 -14.13 32.37
C GLY A 617 17.06 -14.53 32.28
N ILE A 618 16.15 -13.74 32.84
CA ILE A 618 14.75 -13.70 32.37
C ILE A 618 14.68 -12.58 31.32
N VAL A 619 14.58 -12.94 30.04
CA VAL A 619 14.39 -11.97 28.94
C VAL A 619 12.91 -11.63 28.84
N PHE A 620 12.55 -10.43 29.31
CA PHE A 620 11.23 -9.83 29.13
C PHE A 620 11.09 -9.31 27.69
N ALA A 621 10.10 -9.81 26.94
CA ALA A 621 9.57 -9.10 25.79
C ALA A 621 8.53 -8.08 26.29
N LEU A 622 8.97 -6.83 26.48
CA LEU A 622 8.12 -5.71 26.89
C LEU A 622 7.50 -5.09 25.64
N LEU A 623 6.19 -5.22 25.50
CA LEU A 623 5.41 -4.61 24.44
C LEU A 623 4.24 -3.84 25.01
N ILE A 624 4.44 -2.54 25.22
CA ILE A 624 3.44 -1.62 25.77
C ILE A 624 2.77 -0.87 24.61
N ALA A 625 1.47 -1.03 24.46
CA ALA A 625 0.63 -0.14 23.67
C ALA A 625 0.45 1.19 24.42
N MET A 626 0.84 2.31 23.81
CA MET A 626 0.40 3.64 24.28
C MET A 626 -1.00 3.94 23.73
N PRO A 627 -1.93 4.45 24.56
CA PRO A 627 -3.25 4.87 24.08
C PRO A 627 -3.20 6.22 23.35
N CYS A 628 -3.96 6.32 22.27
CA CYS A 628 -4.29 7.58 21.59
C CYS A 628 -4.88 8.59 22.56
N ALA A 629 -4.19 9.71 22.80
CA ALA A 629 -4.78 10.87 23.45
C ALA A 629 -5.55 11.69 22.40
N SER A 630 -6.88 11.63 22.49
CA SER A 630 -7.82 12.49 21.79
C SER A 630 -7.61 13.96 22.18
N VAL A 631 -7.36 14.83 21.19
CA VAL A 631 -7.47 16.28 21.35
C VAL A 631 -8.95 16.65 21.26
N LEU A 632 -9.59 16.86 22.41
CA LEU A 632 -10.85 17.61 22.52
C LEU A 632 -10.56 18.92 23.24
N GLY A 633 -10.97 20.02 22.61
CA GLY A 633 -10.63 21.38 22.98
C GLY A 633 -11.30 21.90 24.24
N GLY A 634 -10.76 23.01 24.75
CA GLY A 634 -11.34 23.80 25.82
C GLY A 634 -10.70 25.18 25.88
N CYS A 635 -11.46 26.20 25.45
CA CYS A 635 -11.16 27.62 25.52
C CYS A 635 -10.73 28.10 26.92
N GLY A 636 -9.73 28.99 26.93
CA GLY A 636 -9.76 30.26 27.66
C GLY A 636 -9.43 30.25 29.15
N ALA A 637 -8.26 30.77 29.52
CA ALA A 637 -8.14 31.84 30.53
C ALA A 637 -6.73 32.42 30.58
N ARG A 638 -6.68 33.75 30.49
CA ARG A 638 -5.53 34.63 30.79
C ARG A 638 -4.98 34.35 32.20
N ARG A 639 -3.65 34.37 32.39
CA ARG A 639 -2.98 35.19 33.41
C ARG A 639 -1.44 35.14 33.36
N ALA A 640 -0.88 36.31 33.06
CA ALA A 640 0.25 37.00 33.69
C ALA A 640 1.47 36.21 34.19
N ARG A 641 2.61 36.48 33.53
CA ARG A 641 3.97 36.46 34.09
C ARG A 641 4.10 37.47 35.25
N ARG A 642 4.67 37.00 36.37
CA ARG A 642 5.51 37.66 37.40
C ARG A 642 5.54 36.67 38.57
N GLY A 643 6.62 36.19 39.16
CA GLY A 643 8.04 36.52 39.20
C GLY A 643 8.53 36.03 40.58
N ARG A 644 9.79 35.60 40.69
CA ARG A 644 10.62 35.47 41.92
C ARG A 644 9.86 35.00 43.18
N ARG A 645 10.09 33.79 43.68
CA ARG A 645 11.28 33.33 44.39
C ARG A 645 11.11 31.84 44.66
#